data_AF-A0A250IEP9-F1
#
_entry.id   AF-A0A250IEP9-F1
#
_cell.length_a   1.000
_cell.length_b   1.000
_cell.length_c   1.000
_cell.angle_alpha   90.00
_cell.angle_beta   90.00
_cell.angle_gamma   90.00
#
_symmetry.space_group_name_H-M   'P 1'
#
loop_
_entity.id
_entity.type
_entity.pdbx_description
1 polymer ?
#
loop_
_entity_poly.entity_id
_entity_poly.type
_entity_poly.pdbx_seq_one_letter_code
_entity_poly.pdbx_strand_id
1 'polypeptide(L)'
;MPDAPWWERTPEGTPLLLAFVQVSRDRVAEESLRQRARYIAGVEYVADKVSAAQPLSWREDDILLLVQGEDSHTAIINALSAAEAIRERAMVDLSMTVRLAVHAARVDWTPTREKLAPQDVARCEQLAQAAPLQGIAITEDVYLSLTDAERRRFAPLGKWVHDGLAAYVFPTGLATQATPGAFKPLGNTTHWQAIRRYVNSPEIRRLRYVGFPLQKKQPPSLDIREVFIPPEARRLGNLLPNHVQAARQLHVSIGPSEKKVEAGGGKKGGVPIPREPLARLVRTHKALVVLGDPGAGKTTVLKWLAVLAAGGALAWAERIGTSERLLPLLVSVGRLAQLRSQMDEDCSVAHVLATYFQDREVGDAAELRPFFERTLEADECMLLLDGLDEVQSKERSVVLRWIETFCAQYPRNRFVISTRRVGYSGITLPEGVEVELAEFQDEQIHRYVRAFERACRRWENEGTPDDAGANRNSERLQEALFANPRLTDLARNPFLLSALALIHRAEGRLPRHRVQAYEIFARTLCETWGRARQIVASDIPARDIRYEEEAIPILGELALRMHLEWPTGVAPEDFVIRTLTQAHQEHTGVTPIEAERSAKEFLERAGREVQILLERGAGQWGFLHLTFQEFFTAVGLLSAENFEPVALEHLFNPRWEEIIRLGVGYMALIQKRAQATQRFVRQVLAHEVISPQQHLSTSERKPVYLAALLASEAGDTLPPSLQVEIAKAVMTWNQSVPETVALPLLRELALTEFAERLLDELLSNASSNEETVQEKVLLALGILRGARARQALQLAAKAQNSAIRAQVARSIIMGGDPMDWETLSLLADDRDSRVRSSALAGFISSQDPYRRDEALELLLNNSRAEVLRHVIQIIVSIRTLQPRHEFPSTFKAAAPHFVQHALYRGLSHEDESVRKEAFFLLAMEHERFPDEAHAHSEELERFIQSTLNPSSPFQRPPPVDEERELHERALQGDPGVLTDLAQSFAHRLEGTLRRDMRCDAEAAYDAVIDVLFAYVTMPERYDPRTGRLETYLTQAAKHRVRDRMRSRASEALREENFASVVELWQSPPGDILEDFVEASRAVDRLIQQEHLRDEKDVAFLRLILSGEGSTEKLAEVLGLETDSQEQMRRDVKRHRDRLAKMLERFGKELDDPV
;
A
#
# COMPACT_ATOMS: atom_id res chain seq x y z
N MET A 1 -40.17 -23.51 17.66
CA MET A 1 -40.49 -22.81 16.40
C MET A 1 -39.22 -22.86 15.54
N PRO A 2 -39.30 -22.80 14.20
CA PRO A 2 -38.12 -22.47 13.41
C PRO A 2 -37.57 -21.11 13.87
N ASP A 3 -36.27 -20.89 13.73
CA ASP A 3 -35.69 -19.56 13.93
C ASP A 3 -36.30 -18.57 12.94
N ALA A 4 -36.49 -17.33 13.39
CA ALA A 4 -36.89 -16.22 12.53
C ALA A 4 -35.92 -16.13 11.33
N PRO A 5 -36.40 -16.07 10.06
CA PRO A 5 -35.56 -16.02 8.88
C PRO A 5 -34.44 -15.00 9.00
N TRP A 6 -33.26 -15.33 8.46
CA TRP A 6 -32.04 -14.52 8.60
C TRP A 6 -32.25 -13.04 8.18
N TRP A 7 -33.13 -12.80 7.22
CA TRP A 7 -33.45 -11.45 6.73
C TRP A 7 -34.21 -10.58 7.74
N GLU A 8 -34.96 -11.17 8.68
CA GLU A 8 -35.63 -10.42 9.76
C GLU A 8 -34.63 -9.84 10.76
N ARG A 9 -33.38 -10.34 10.72
CA ARG A 9 -32.23 -9.86 11.51
C ARG A 9 -31.26 -9.00 10.68
N THR A 10 -31.54 -8.75 9.39
CA THR A 10 -30.63 -8.09 8.45
C THR A 10 -31.10 -6.66 8.13
N PRO A 11 -30.31 -5.61 8.41
CA PRO A 11 -30.68 -4.22 8.14
C PRO A 11 -30.94 -3.94 6.64
N GLU A 12 -31.95 -3.12 6.34
CA GLU A 12 -32.16 -2.58 4.98
C GLU A 12 -30.93 -1.76 4.54
N GLY A 13 -30.55 -1.89 3.27
CA GLY A 13 -29.32 -1.34 2.71
C GLY A 13 -28.06 -2.16 2.97
N THR A 14 -28.15 -3.34 3.62
CA THR A 14 -26.99 -4.24 3.76
C THR A 14 -26.62 -4.86 2.40
N PRO A 15 -25.39 -4.67 1.87
CA PRO A 15 -25.00 -5.18 0.56
C PRO A 15 -24.64 -6.68 0.63
N LEU A 16 -25.60 -7.54 0.31
CA LEU A 16 -25.49 -9.00 0.33
C LEU A 16 -25.05 -9.58 -1.02
N LEU A 17 -24.55 -10.81 -1.01
CA LEU A 17 -24.49 -11.65 -2.20
C LEU A 17 -25.57 -12.71 -2.09
N LEU A 18 -26.43 -12.80 -3.10
CA LEU A 18 -27.57 -13.69 -3.13
C LEU A 18 -27.58 -14.49 -4.43
N ALA A 19 -27.87 -15.78 -4.32
CA ALA A 19 -28.15 -16.64 -5.46
C ALA A 19 -29.66 -16.87 -5.58
N PHE A 20 -30.16 -16.79 -6.81
CA PHE A 20 -31.57 -16.89 -7.17
C PHE A 20 -31.77 -18.16 -7.97
N VAL A 21 -32.67 -19.04 -7.52
CA VAL A 21 -33.13 -20.20 -8.29
C VAL A 21 -34.55 -19.94 -8.76
N GLN A 22 -34.72 -19.75 -10.06
CA GLN A 22 -36.04 -19.74 -10.69
C GLN A 22 -36.41 -21.15 -11.12
N VAL A 23 -37.64 -21.56 -10.82
CA VAL A 23 -38.27 -22.78 -11.34
C VAL A 23 -39.54 -22.37 -12.07
N SER A 24 -39.59 -22.60 -13.38
CA SER A 24 -40.73 -22.28 -14.24
C SER A 24 -41.36 -23.55 -14.81
N ARG A 25 -42.68 -23.69 -14.68
CA ARG A 25 -43.43 -24.89 -15.08
C ARG A 25 -44.18 -24.66 -16.39
N ASP A 26 -44.18 -25.66 -17.26
CA ASP A 26 -45.01 -25.61 -18.47
C ASP A 26 -46.50 -25.88 -18.15
N ARG A 27 -47.43 -25.22 -18.85
CA ARG A 27 -48.86 -25.24 -18.49
C ARG A 27 -49.55 -26.51 -18.98
N VAL A 28 -49.95 -27.38 -18.04
CA VAL A 28 -50.76 -28.57 -18.29
C VAL A 28 -52.25 -28.22 -18.12
N ALA A 29 -53.07 -28.59 -19.12
CA ALA A 29 -54.48 -28.17 -19.19
C ALA A 29 -55.41 -28.83 -18.15
N GLU A 30 -55.05 -30.02 -17.65
CA GLU A 30 -55.74 -30.71 -16.56
C GLU A 30 -54.71 -31.21 -15.54
N GLU A 31 -54.65 -30.59 -14.36
CA GLU A 31 -53.76 -31.00 -13.27
C GLU A 31 -54.55 -31.21 -11.97
N SER A 32 -54.26 -32.28 -11.23
CA SER A 32 -54.92 -32.51 -9.94
C SER A 32 -54.33 -31.62 -8.84
N LEU A 33 -55.18 -31.11 -7.95
CA LEU A 33 -54.76 -30.37 -6.74
C LEU A 33 -53.73 -31.15 -5.89
N ARG A 34 -53.73 -32.49 -5.97
CA ARG A 34 -52.75 -33.36 -5.30
C ARG A 34 -51.35 -33.29 -5.91
N GLN A 35 -51.22 -33.10 -7.23
CA GLN A 35 -49.92 -32.90 -7.88
C GLN A 35 -49.34 -31.53 -7.49
N ARG A 36 -50.13 -30.45 -7.62
CA ARG A 36 -49.72 -29.09 -7.22
C ARG A 36 -49.28 -29.04 -5.75
N ALA A 37 -50.03 -29.66 -4.83
CA ALA A 37 -49.67 -29.73 -3.42
C ALA A 37 -48.39 -30.55 -3.14
N ARG A 38 -48.17 -31.67 -3.86
CA ARG A 38 -46.93 -32.46 -3.75
C ARG A 38 -45.72 -31.73 -4.33
N TYR A 39 -45.90 -30.96 -5.39
CA TYR A 39 -44.85 -30.12 -5.98
C TYR A 39 -44.41 -29.02 -5.01
N ILE A 40 -45.37 -28.26 -4.44
CA ILE A 40 -45.12 -27.23 -3.42
C ILE A 40 -44.32 -27.82 -2.24
N ALA A 41 -44.86 -28.84 -1.57
CA ALA A 41 -44.19 -29.50 -0.45
C ALA A 41 -42.85 -30.15 -0.83
N GLY A 42 -42.71 -30.59 -2.09
CA GLY A 42 -41.47 -31.15 -2.64
C GLY A 42 -40.35 -30.11 -2.75
N VAL A 43 -40.69 -28.88 -3.14
CA VAL A 43 -39.76 -27.74 -3.23
C VAL A 43 -39.47 -27.15 -1.85
N GLU A 44 -40.47 -27.02 -0.98
CA GLU A 44 -40.29 -26.61 0.42
C GLU A 44 -39.33 -27.55 1.16
N TYR A 45 -39.43 -28.86 0.94
CA TYR A 45 -38.51 -29.85 1.49
C TYR A 45 -37.06 -29.68 0.99
N VAL A 46 -36.86 -29.32 -0.29
CA VAL A 46 -35.51 -29.04 -0.81
C VAL A 46 -34.95 -27.74 -0.22
N ALA A 47 -35.79 -26.72 -0.05
CA ALA A 47 -35.40 -25.46 0.59
C ALA A 47 -35.00 -25.67 2.07
N ASP A 48 -35.77 -26.44 2.84
CA ASP A 48 -35.42 -26.83 4.22
C ASP A 48 -34.10 -27.62 4.29
N LYS A 49 -33.88 -28.54 3.34
CA LYS A 49 -32.66 -29.35 3.25
C LYS A 49 -31.41 -28.58 2.82
N VAL A 50 -31.55 -27.60 1.94
CA VAL A 50 -30.48 -26.66 1.59
C VAL A 50 -30.67 -25.43 2.48
N SER A 51 -30.37 -25.56 3.77
CA SER A 51 -30.91 -24.72 4.87
C SER A 51 -30.58 -23.20 4.85
N ALA A 52 -30.00 -22.70 3.77
CA ALA A 52 -29.85 -21.27 3.44
C ALA A 52 -30.79 -20.81 2.29
N ALA A 53 -31.67 -21.68 1.78
CA ALA A 53 -32.62 -21.43 0.71
C ALA A 53 -34.05 -21.26 1.25
N GLN A 54 -34.79 -20.24 0.81
CA GLN A 54 -36.21 -20.07 1.15
C GLN A 54 -37.04 -19.49 -0.01
N PRO A 55 -38.35 -19.82 -0.12
CA PRO A 55 -39.21 -19.32 -1.18
C PRO A 55 -39.54 -17.83 -1.04
N LEU A 56 -39.07 -17.04 -2.01
CA LEU A 56 -39.26 -15.59 -2.07
C LEU A 56 -40.61 -15.22 -2.72
N SER A 57 -41.06 -15.95 -3.73
CA SER A 57 -42.42 -15.79 -4.26
C SER A 57 -42.97 -17.06 -4.88
N TRP A 58 -44.27 -17.28 -4.65
CA TRP A 58 -45.09 -18.26 -5.36
C TRP A 58 -46.00 -17.50 -6.34
N ARG A 59 -45.84 -17.74 -7.64
CA ARG A 59 -46.87 -17.43 -8.65
C ARG A 59 -47.54 -18.75 -9.05
N GLU A 60 -48.57 -18.69 -9.89
CA GLU A 60 -49.40 -19.88 -10.13
C GLU A 60 -48.64 -21.08 -10.71
N ASP A 61 -47.67 -20.83 -11.58
CA ASP A 61 -46.86 -21.82 -12.30
C ASP A 61 -45.34 -21.63 -12.08
N ASP A 62 -44.92 -20.61 -11.31
CA ASP A 62 -43.52 -20.21 -11.13
C ASP A 62 -43.13 -20.10 -9.64
N ILE A 63 -41.91 -20.50 -9.31
CA ILE A 63 -41.31 -20.38 -7.97
C ILE A 63 -39.96 -19.69 -8.08
N LEU A 64 -39.73 -18.69 -7.22
CA LEU A 64 -38.43 -18.07 -7.01
C LEU A 64 -37.91 -18.40 -5.61
N LEU A 65 -36.76 -19.06 -5.53
CA LEU A 65 -36.03 -19.30 -4.28
C LEU A 65 -34.87 -18.32 -4.14
N LEU A 66 -34.69 -17.79 -2.93
CA LEU A 66 -33.54 -16.99 -2.55
C LEU A 66 -32.59 -17.85 -1.71
N VAL A 67 -31.31 -17.88 -2.07
CA VAL A 67 -30.28 -18.72 -1.45
C VAL A 67 -29.10 -17.86 -0.99
N GLN A 68 -28.71 -18.03 0.28
CA GLN A 68 -27.55 -17.36 0.88
C GLN A 68 -26.37 -18.34 1.05
N GLY A 69 -25.18 -17.80 1.34
CA GLY A 69 -24.00 -18.51 1.80
C GLY A 69 -23.09 -17.55 2.58
N GLU A 70 -22.05 -18.09 3.22
CA GLU A 70 -21.02 -17.25 3.89
C GLU A 70 -20.13 -16.53 2.87
N ASP A 71 -19.96 -17.12 1.67
CA ASP A 71 -19.26 -16.52 0.53
C ASP A 71 -19.99 -16.75 -0.80
N SER A 72 -19.44 -16.14 -1.86
CA SER A 72 -19.94 -16.21 -3.25
C SER A 72 -20.08 -17.64 -3.76
N HIS A 73 -19.06 -18.46 -3.53
CA HIS A 73 -19.00 -19.85 -3.97
C HIS A 73 -20.08 -20.71 -3.28
N THR A 74 -20.18 -20.61 -1.95
CA THR A 74 -21.10 -21.39 -1.12
C THR A 74 -22.57 -21.10 -1.47
N ALA A 75 -22.93 -19.82 -1.67
CA ALA A 75 -24.27 -19.44 -2.10
C ALA A 75 -24.63 -20.08 -3.47
N ILE A 76 -23.68 -20.10 -4.41
CA ILE A 76 -23.84 -20.66 -5.76
C ILE A 76 -23.96 -22.19 -5.73
N ILE A 77 -23.10 -22.90 -4.98
CA ILE A 77 -23.17 -24.37 -4.88
C ILE A 77 -24.46 -24.83 -4.19
N ASN A 78 -24.91 -24.11 -3.17
CA ASN A 78 -26.21 -24.34 -2.53
C ASN A 78 -27.37 -24.16 -3.54
N ALA A 79 -27.35 -23.07 -4.32
CA ALA A 79 -28.38 -22.79 -5.32
C ALA A 79 -28.41 -23.85 -6.45
N LEU A 80 -27.25 -24.31 -6.92
CA LEU A 80 -27.16 -25.39 -7.91
C LEU A 80 -27.67 -26.72 -7.35
N SER A 81 -27.31 -27.06 -6.11
CA SER A 81 -27.78 -28.30 -5.45
C SER A 81 -29.30 -28.28 -5.25
N ALA A 82 -29.87 -27.12 -4.88
CA ALA A 82 -31.32 -26.95 -4.80
C ALA A 82 -32.00 -27.12 -6.18
N ALA A 83 -31.45 -26.48 -7.23
CA ALA A 83 -31.96 -26.61 -8.59
C ALA A 83 -31.89 -28.07 -9.10
N GLU A 84 -30.78 -28.77 -8.88
CA GLU A 84 -30.60 -30.16 -9.29
C GLU A 84 -31.57 -31.11 -8.59
N ALA A 85 -31.76 -30.96 -7.27
CA ALA A 85 -32.71 -31.76 -6.49
C ALA A 85 -34.18 -31.49 -6.88
N ILE A 86 -34.55 -30.22 -7.14
CA ILE A 86 -35.91 -29.88 -7.61
C ILE A 86 -36.17 -30.47 -9.01
N ARG A 87 -35.19 -30.38 -9.91
CA ARG A 87 -35.27 -30.92 -11.27
C ARG A 87 -35.41 -32.44 -11.26
N GLU A 88 -34.59 -33.16 -10.48
CA GLU A 88 -34.70 -34.61 -10.30
C GLU A 88 -36.09 -34.98 -9.75
N ARG A 89 -36.56 -34.27 -8.72
CA ARG A 89 -37.86 -34.55 -8.10
C ARG A 89 -39.05 -34.27 -9.03
N ALA A 90 -39.00 -33.19 -9.81
CA ALA A 90 -40.01 -32.90 -10.82
C ALA A 90 -40.09 -34.01 -11.89
N MET A 91 -38.93 -34.51 -12.34
CA MET A 91 -38.85 -35.61 -13.30
C MET A 91 -39.33 -36.96 -12.71
N VAL A 92 -38.88 -37.33 -11.51
CA VAL A 92 -39.03 -38.69 -10.95
C VAL A 92 -40.28 -38.85 -10.09
N ASP A 93 -40.51 -38.00 -9.08
CA ASP A 93 -41.64 -38.14 -8.14
C ASP A 93 -42.99 -37.74 -8.80
N LEU A 94 -42.94 -36.87 -9.81
CA LEU A 94 -44.11 -36.12 -10.29
C LEU A 94 -44.37 -36.20 -11.79
N SER A 95 -43.40 -36.65 -12.60
CA SER A 95 -43.49 -36.69 -14.08
C SER A 95 -43.80 -35.33 -14.73
N MET A 96 -43.29 -34.23 -14.15
CA MET A 96 -43.55 -32.85 -14.56
C MET A 96 -42.42 -32.27 -15.42
N THR A 97 -42.77 -31.42 -16.38
CA THR A 97 -41.83 -30.62 -17.18
C THR A 97 -41.56 -29.26 -16.53
N VAL A 98 -40.30 -29.04 -16.15
CA VAL A 98 -39.81 -27.77 -15.60
C VAL A 98 -38.67 -27.21 -16.44
N ARG A 99 -38.48 -25.91 -16.37
CA ARG A 99 -37.27 -25.19 -16.78
C ARG A 99 -36.71 -24.49 -15.55
N LEU A 100 -35.39 -24.49 -15.38
CA LEU A 100 -34.76 -23.84 -14.24
C LEU A 100 -33.70 -22.84 -14.70
N ALA A 101 -33.50 -21.79 -13.90
CA ALA A 101 -32.34 -20.93 -14.00
C ALA A 101 -31.69 -20.69 -12.64
N VAL A 102 -30.37 -20.54 -12.65
CA VAL A 102 -29.60 -20.05 -11.49
C VAL A 102 -28.79 -18.83 -11.89
N HIS A 103 -28.97 -17.76 -11.13
CA HIS A 103 -28.24 -16.51 -11.24
C HIS A 103 -27.71 -16.09 -9.86
N ALA A 104 -26.63 -15.32 -9.80
CA ALA A 104 -26.09 -14.79 -8.55
C ALA A 104 -25.62 -13.35 -8.76
N ALA A 105 -25.96 -12.48 -7.80
CA ALA A 105 -25.68 -11.06 -7.86
C ALA A 105 -25.32 -10.51 -6.48
N ARG A 106 -24.58 -9.40 -6.45
CA ARG A 106 -24.43 -8.56 -5.25
C ARG A 106 -25.53 -7.50 -5.27
N VAL A 107 -26.35 -7.46 -4.22
CA VAL A 107 -27.56 -6.63 -4.17
C VAL A 107 -27.72 -6.00 -2.78
N ASP A 108 -28.25 -4.77 -2.73
CA ASP A 108 -28.57 -4.13 -1.47
C ASP A 108 -29.88 -4.69 -0.90
N TRP A 109 -29.83 -5.19 0.33
CA TRP A 109 -30.97 -5.85 0.98
C TRP A 109 -32.13 -4.89 1.23
N THR A 110 -33.35 -5.34 0.97
CA THR A 110 -34.59 -4.67 1.39
C THR A 110 -35.61 -5.70 1.87
N PRO A 111 -36.31 -5.45 2.99
CA PRO A 111 -37.38 -6.34 3.48
C PRO A 111 -38.59 -6.37 2.53
N THR A 112 -38.73 -5.41 1.61
CA THR A 112 -39.81 -5.43 0.61
C THR A 112 -39.41 -6.33 -0.56
N ARG A 113 -39.94 -7.56 -0.63
CA ARG A 113 -39.62 -8.53 -1.69
C ARG A 113 -39.78 -7.98 -3.12
N GLU A 114 -40.79 -7.13 -3.35
CA GLU A 114 -41.08 -6.47 -4.62
C GLU A 114 -40.02 -5.43 -5.05
N LYS A 115 -39.18 -4.97 -4.11
CA LYS A 115 -38.07 -4.03 -4.34
C LYS A 115 -36.70 -4.73 -4.36
N LEU A 116 -36.63 -6.00 -3.97
CA LEU A 116 -35.37 -6.73 -3.88
C LEU A 116 -34.87 -7.10 -5.28
N ALA A 117 -33.79 -6.44 -5.71
CA ALA A 117 -33.04 -6.77 -6.93
C ALA A 117 -33.91 -7.01 -8.19
N PRO A 118 -34.85 -6.12 -8.55
CA PRO A 118 -35.88 -6.40 -9.55
C PRO A 118 -35.30 -6.71 -10.95
N GLN A 119 -34.10 -6.20 -11.27
CA GLN A 119 -33.40 -6.51 -12.52
C GLN A 119 -32.82 -7.93 -12.52
N ASP A 120 -32.20 -8.35 -11.43
CA ASP A 120 -31.54 -9.67 -11.31
C ASP A 120 -32.56 -10.80 -11.11
N VAL A 121 -33.67 -10.50 -10.41
CA VAL A 121 -34.87 -11.35 -10.35
C VAL A 121 -35.48 -11.51 -11.75
N ALA A 122 -35.75 -10.42 -12.47
CA ALA A 122 -36.28 -10.50 -13.84
C ALA A 122 -35.33 -11.24 -14.79
N ARG A 123 -34.00 -11.07 -14.64
CA ARG A 123 -32.98 -11.82 -15.38
C ARG A 123 -33.12 -13.33 -15.16
N CYS A 124 -33.29 -13.76 -13.90
CA CYS A 124 -33.45 -15.17 -13.56
C CYS A 124 -34.80 -15.74 -14.06
N GLU A 125 -35.89 -14.97 -13.91
CA GLU A 125 -37.22 -15.32 -14.43
C GLU A 125 -37.21 -15.58 -15.94
N GLN A 126 -36.66 -14.64 -16.72
CA GLN A 126 -36.60 -14.73 -18.17
C GLN A 126 -35.60 -15.80 -18.67
N LEU A 127 -34.48 -15.99 -17.98
CA LEU A 127 -33.51 -17.04 -18.33
C LEU A 127 -34.12 -18.44 -18.14
N ALA A 128 -34.95 -18.65 -17.12
CA ALA A 128 -35.67 -19.92 -16.94
C ALA A 128 -36.69 -20.15 -18.07
N GLN A 129 -37.43 -19.11 -18.48
CA GLN A 129 -38.36 -19.21 -19.61
C GLN A 129 -37.64 -19.53 -20.93
N ALA A 130 -36.43 -19.02 -21.13
CA ALA A 130 -35.60 -19.30 -22.31
C ALA A 130 -34.92 -20.68 -22.29
N ALA A 131 -34.75 -21.31 -21.12
CA ALA A 131 -33.98 -22.55 -20.96
C ALA A 131 -34.61 -23.77 -21.67
N PRO A 132 -33.81 -24.78 -22.06
CA PRO A 132 -34.32 -26.07 -22.51
C PRO A 132 -35.23 -26.75 -21.47
N LEU A 133 -36.21 -27.54 -21.94
CA LEU A 133 -37.02 -28.39 -21.06
C LEU A 133 -36.14 -29.37 -20.26
N GLN A 134 -36.39 -29.48 -18.96
CA GLN A 134 -35.59 -30.24 -17.99
C GLN A 134 -34.11 -29.79 -17.86
N GLY A 135 -33.76 -28.60 -18.36
CA GLY A 135 -32.45 -27.97 -18.21
C GLY A 135 -32.39 -26.99 -17.04
N ILE A 136 -31.20 -26.87 -16.45
CA ILE A 136 -30.82 -25.77 -15.56
C ILE A 136 -29.90 -24.83 -16.37
N ALA A 137 -30.40 -23.65 -16.71
CA ALA A 137 -29.61 -22.60 -17.35
C ALA A 137 -28.88 -21.75 -16.30
N ILE A 138 -27.65 -21.32 -16.57
CA ILE A 138 -26.85 -20.49 -15.65
C ILE A 138 -26.20 -19.31 -16.37
N THR A 139 -26.12 -18.17 -15.68
CA THR A 139 -25.46 -16.94 -16.17
C THR A 139 -23.94 -17.04 -16.13
N GLU A 140 -23.24 -16.23 -16.94
CA GLU A 140 -21.77 -16.17 -17.01
C GLU A 140 -21.09 -16.09 -15.62
N ASP A 141 -21.54 -15.22 -14.71
CA ASP A 141 -20.95 -15.08 -13.37
C ASP A 141 -21.05 -16.34 -12.50
N VAL A 142 -22.16 -17.10 -12.64
CA VAL A 142 -22.33 -18.38 -11.94
C VAL A 142 -21.30 -19.39 -12.47
N TYR A 143 -21.19 -19.51 -13.79
CA TYR A 143 -20.23 -20.40 -14.44
C TYR A 143 -18.75 -20.02 -14.15
N LEU A 144 -18.45 -18.72 -14.07
CA LEU A 144 -17.12 -18.22 -13.71
C LEU A 144 -16.78 -18.42 -12.22
N SER A 145 -17.78 -18.53 -11.35
CA SER A 145 -17.56 -18.82 -9.92
C SER A 145 -17.25 -20.30 -9.63
N LEU A 146 -17.67 -21.21 -10.51
CA LEU A 146 -17.44 -22.66 -10.39
C LEU A 146 -15.97 -23.08 -10.59
N THR A 147 -15.61 -24.23 -10.00
CA THR A 147 -14.32 -24.90 -10.25
C THR A 147 -14.26 -25.53 -11.65
N ASP A 148 -13.04 -25.79 -12.13
CA ASP A 148 -12.81 -26.45 -13.44
C ASP A 148 -13.24 -27.91 -13.50
N ALA A 149 -13.63 -28.52 -12.38
CA ALA A 149 -14.29 -29.83 -12.34
C ALA A 149 -15.81 -29.67 -12.57
N GLU A 150 -16.45 -28.72 -11.89
CA GLU A 150 -17.90 -28.46 -12.00
C GLU A 150 -18.28 -27.86 -13.35
N ARG A 151 -17.47 -26.93 -13.89
CA ARG A 151 -17.69 -26.33 -15.22
C ARG A 151 -17.84 -27.36 -16.34
N ARG A 152 -17.17 -28.53 -16.25
CA ARG A 152 -17.27 -29.62 -17.23
C ARG A 152 -18.67 -30.26 -17.31
N ARG A 153 -19.52 -30.04 -16.29
CA ARG A 153 -20.91 -30.50 -16.26
C ARG A 153 -21.84 -29.65 -17.15
N PHE A 154 -21.42 -28.45 -17.53
CA PHE A 154 -22.23 -27.47 -18.26
C PHE A 154 -21.74 -27.30 -19.70
N ALA A 155 -22.69 -27.21 -20.64
CA ALA A 155 -22.41 -26.88 -22.04
C ALA A 155 -22.94 -25.46 -22.36
N PRO A 156 -22.30 -24.70 -23.27
CA PRO A 156 -22.79 -23.37 -23.64
C PRO A 156 -24.13 -23.44 -24.39
N LEU A 157 -25.09 -22.60 -24.00
CA LEU A 157 -26.31 -22.33 -24.76
C LEU A 157 -26.07 -21.31 -25.88
N GLY A 158 -25.19 -20.33 -25.63
CA GLY A 158 -24.91 -19.22 -26.54
C GLY A 158 -24.76 -17.89 -25.81
N LYS A 159 -24.74 -16.80 -26.57
CA LYS A 159 -25.04 -15.46 -26.07
C LYS A 159 -26.56 -15.28 -26.01
N TRP A 160 -27.09 -15.03 -24.82
CA TRP A 160 -28.53 -14.81 -24.63
C TRP A 160 -28.95 -13.48 -25.28
N VAL A 161 -30.11 -13.45 -25.93
CA VAL A 161 -30.53 -12.31 -26.77
C VAL A 161 -31.03 -11.12 -25.96
N HIS A 162 -31.39 -11.31 -24.69
CA HIS A 162 -31.89 -10.25 -23.81
C HIS A 162 -30.81 -9.24 -23.39
N ASP A 163 -29.68 -9.70 -22.83
CA ASP A 163 -28.59 -8.85 -22.33
C ASP A 163 -27.21 -9.14 -22.97
N GLY A 164 -27.13 -10.07 -23.91
CA GLY A 164 -25.90 -10.41 -24.64
C GLY A 164 -24.91 -11.31 -23.88
N LEU A 165 -25.19 -11.65 -22.62
CA LEU A 165 -24.30 -12.45 -21.78
C LEU A 165 -24.23 -13.91 -22.23
N ALA A 166 -23.12 -14.57 -21.90
CA ALA A 166 -22.98 -16.01 -22.11
C ALA A 166 -23.85 -16.79 -21.12
N ALA A 167 -24.62 -17.75 -21.61
CA ALA A 167 -25.40 -18.69 -20.82
C ALA A 167 -24.95 -20.13 -21.07
N TYR A 168 -25.06 -20.97 -20.04
CA TYR A 168 -24.68 -22.39 -20.06
C TYR A 168 -25.82 -23.25 -19.51
N VAL A 169 -25.86 -24.55 -19.84
CA VAL A 169 -26.91 -25.48 -19.41
C VAL A 169 -26.34 -26.80 -18.86
N PHE A 170 -26.98 -27.32 -17.82
CA PHE A 170 -26.87 -28.71 -17.37
C PHE A 170 -28.21 -29.45 -17.57
N PRO A 171 -28.20 -30.72 -18.02
CA PRO A 171 -27.05 -31.49 -18.51
C PRO A 171 -26.54 -31.01 -19.87
N THR A 172 -25.27 -31.29 -20.18
CA THR A 172 -24.58 -30.86 -21.42
C THR A 172 -25.36 -31.17 -22.71
N GLY A 173 -26.00 -32.35 -22.78
CA GLY A 173 -26.75 -32.82 -23.94
C GLY A 173 -28.00 -32.00 -24.29
N LEU A 174 -28.44 -31.07 -23.44
CA LEU A 174 -29.57 -30.16 -23.73
C LEU A 174 -29.16 -28.88 -24.46
N ALA A 175 -27.87 -28.60 -24.66
CA ALA A 175 -27.41 -27.39 -25.35
C ALA A 175 -27.93 -27.27 -26.80
N THR A 176 -28.14 -28.40 -27.47
CA THR A 176 -28.74 -28.46 -28.83
C THR A 176 -30.25 -28.24 -28.83
N GLN A 177 -30.90 -28.17 -27.67
CA GLN A 177 -32.34 -28.00 -27.47
C GLN A 177 -32.69 -26.60 -26.94
N ALA A 178 -31.78 -25.62 -27.14
CA ALA A 178 -31.99 -24.23 -26.80
C ALA A 178 -33.19 -23.62 -27.54
N THR A 179 -33.97 -22.77 -26.85
CA THR A 179 -35.16 -22.13 -27.41
C THR A 179 -34.81 -21.33 -28.68
N PRO A 180 -35.45 -21.60 -29.85
CA PRO A 180 -35.11 -20.95 -31.10
C PRO A 180 -35.15 -19.42 -31.02
N GLY A 181 -34.06 -18.78 -31.43
CA GLY A 181 -33.92 -17.32 -31.40
C GLY A 181 -33.64 -16.68 -30.02
N ALA A 182 -33.73 -17.44 -28.92
CA ALA A 182 -33.40 -16.92 -27.58
C ALA A 182 -31.88 -16.80 -27.33
N PHE A 183 -31.07 -17.59 -28.03
CA PHE A 183 -29.61 -17.58 -27.95
C PHE A 183 -28.98 -17.47 -29.33
N LYS A 184 -27.89 -16.70 -29.43
CA LYS A 184 -27.01 -16.58 -30.60
C LYS A 184 -25.74 -17.42 -30.38
N PRO A 185 -25.07 -17.92 -31.43
CA PRO A 185 -23.75 -18.53 -31.31
C PRO A 185 -22.77 -17.62 -30.55
N LEU A 186 -21.87 -18.21 -29.76
CA LEU A 186 -20.96 -17.46 -28.89
C LEU A 186 -20.05 -16.48 -29.68
N GLY A 187 -19.44 -16.93 -30.77
CA GLY A 187 -18.58 -16.10 -31.63
C GLY A 187 -17.47 -15.41 -30.84
N ASN A 188 -17.41 -14.06 -30.88
CA ASN A 188 -16.39 -13.22 -30.22
C ASN A 188 -16.11 -13.53 -28.73
N THR A 189 -16.96 -14.27 -28.01
CA THR A 189 -16.62 -14.75 -26.66
C THR A 189 -15.44 -15.73 -26.62
N THR A 190 -15.02 -16.32 -27.74
CA THR A 190 -13.75 -17.09 -27.81
C THR A 190 -12.56 -16.22 -27.36
N HIS A 191 -12.47 -14.97 -27.84
CA HIS A 191 -11.41 -14.03 -27.44
C HIS A 191 -11.54 -13.56 -25.99
N TRP A 192 -12.76 -13.32 -25.49
CA TRP A 192 -13.01 -13.08 -24.05
C TRP A 192 -12.51 -14.25 -23.19
N GLN A 193 -12.79 -15.49 -23.61
CA GLN A 193 -12.31 -16.68 -22.89
C GLN A 193 -10.79 -16.84 -23.01
N ALA A 194 -10.18 -16.51 -24.15
CA ALA A 194 -8.73 -16.57 -24.32
C ALA A 194 -7.99 -15.54 -23.44
N ILE A 195 -8.44 -14.28 -23.41
CA ILE A 195 -7.92 -13.26 -22.49
C ILE A 195 -8.12 -13.68 -21.03
N ARG A 196 -9.31 -14.19 -20.66
CA ARG A 196 -9.55 -14.72 -19.30
C ARG A 196 -8.67 -15.93 -18.98
N ARG A 197 -8.31 -16.79 -19.96
CA ARG A 197 -7.36 -17.90 -19.78
C ARG A 197 -5.95 -17.38 -19.56
N TYR A 198 -5.47 -16.42 -20.36
CA TYR A 198 -4.16 -15.78 -20.18
C TYR A 198 -4.04 -15.13 -18.80
N VAL A 199 -5.02 -14.34 -18.38
CA VAL A 199 -5.04 -13.68 -17.05
C VAL A 199 -5.19 -14.67 -15.88
N ASN A 200 -5.73 -15.87 -16.11
CA ASN A 200 -5.75 -16.95 -15.10
C ASN A 200 -4.57 -17.95 -15.21
N SER A 201 -3.63 -17.73 -16.13
CA SER A 201 -2.43 -18.57 -16.26
C SER A 201 -1.55 -18.48 -15.01
N PRO A 202 -0.66 -19.46 -14.76
CA PRO A 202 0.25 -19.41 -13.61
C PRO A 202 1.13 -18.14 -13.57
N GLU A 203 1.46 -17.60 -14.73
CA GLU A 203 2.28 -16.41 -14.97
C GLU A 203 1.72 -15.13 -14.32
N ILE A 204 0.39 -14.94 -14.39
CA ILE A 204 -0.31 -13.79 -13.80
C ILE A 204 -0.91 -14.14 -12.45
N ARG A 205 -1.44 -15.36 -12.29
CA ARG A 205 -2.22 -15.76 -11.12
C ARG A 205 -1.39 -16.30 -9.94
N ARG A 206 -0.17 -16.79 -10.16
CA ARG A 206 0.71 -17.28 -9.08
C ARG A 206 1.75 -16.26 -8.67
N LEU A 207 1.84 -16.02 -7.37
CA LEU A 207 2.98 -15.35 -6.75
C LEU A 207 4.08 -16.40 -6.53
N ARG A 208 5.15 -16.31 -7.33
CA ARG A 208 6.40 -17.05 -7.12
C ARG A 208 7.31 -16.21 -6.21
N TYR A 209 7.72 -16.77 -5.08
CA TYR A 209 8.67 -16.11 -4.19
C TYR A 209 10.09 -16.60 -4.51
N VAL A 210 10.96 -15.72 -5.02
CA VAL A 210 12.34 -16.09 -5.34
C VAL A 210 13.16 -16.26 -4.05
N GLY A 211 14.17 -17.14 -4.08
CA GLY A 211 15.13 -17.30 -2.99
C GLY A 211 14.96 -18.55 -2.14
N PHE A 212 13.99 -18.54 -1.23
CA PHE A 212 13.98 -19.44 -0.07
C PHE A 212 13.57 -20.89 -0.41
N PRO A 213 14.46 -21.89 -0.24
CA PRO A 213 14.06 -23.29 -0.28
C PRO A 213 13.29 -23.64 1.01
N LEU A 214 12.04 -24.09 0.87
CA LEU A 214 11.26 -24.59 1.99
C LEU A 214 11.59 -26.07 2.29
N GLN A 215 10.91 -26.64 3.29
CA GLN A 215 11.05 -28.05 3.67
C GLN A 215 10.65 -29.02 2.53
N LYS A 216 9.77 -28.58 1.61
CA LYS A 216 9.71 -29.09 0.23
C LYS A 216 10.64 -28.20 -0.63
N LYS A 217 11.53 -28.79 -1.45
CA LYS A 217 12.70 -28.15 -2.11
C LYS A 217 12.47 -26.90 -2.98
N GLN A 218 11.23 -26.42 -3.14
CA GLN A 218 10.88 -25.26 -3.94
C GLN A 218 10.22 -24.18 -3.07
N PRO A 219 10.35 -22.89 -3.42
CA PRO A 219 9.54 -21.85 -2.80
C PRO A 219 8.05 -22.04 -3.14
N PRO A 220 7.14 -21.46 -2.34
CA PRO A 220 5.71 -21.69 -2.51
C PRO A 220 5.16 -20.93 -3.73
N SER A 221 4.23 -21.56 -4.46
CA SER A 221 3.56 -20.98 -5.63
C SER A 221 2.10 -20.66 -5.28
N LEU A 222 1.90 -19.51 -4.65
CA LEU A 222 0.62 -19.16 -4.01
C LEU A 222 -0.32 -18.44 -4.98
N ASP A 223 -1.63 -18.66 -4.88
CA ASP A 223 -2.61 -17.93 -5.68
C ASP A 223 -2.74 -16.49 -5.17
N ILE A 224 -2.65 -15.51 -6.07
CA ILE A 224 -2.79 -14.09 -5.74
C ILE A 224 -4.14 -13.79 -5.05
N ARG A 225 -5.20 -14.55 -5.36
CA ARG A 225 -6.53 -14.43 -4.73
C ARG A 225 -6.52 -14.82 -3.25
N GLU A 226 -5.64 -15.73 -2.85
CA GLU A 226 -5.56 -16.27 -1.48
C GLU A 226 -4.71 -15.40 -0.55
N VAL A 227 -3.69 -14.72 -1.08
CA VAL A 227 -2.64 -14.06 -0.27
C VAL A 227 -2.64 -12.54 -0.38
N PHE A 228 -3.09 -11.97 -1.50
CA PHE A 228 -2.94 -10.53 -1.73
C PHE A 228 -3.85 -9.69 -0.82
N ILE A 229 -3.21 -8.85 0.01
CA ILE A 229 -3.86 -7.77 0.73
C ILE A 229 -3.58 -6.47 -0.04
N PRO A 230 -4.61 -5.77 -0.56
CA PRO A 230 -4.39 -4.50 -1.24
C PRO A 230 -3.85 -3.46 -0.24
N PRO A 231 -2.81 -2.70 -0.60
CA PRO A 231 -2.40 -1.51 0.15
C PRO A 231 -3.56 -0.51 0.26
N GLU A 232 -3.50 0.37 1.27
CA GLU A 232 -4.26 1.62 1.22
C GLU A 232 -3.53 2.58 0.27
N ALA A 233 -4.21 3.60 -0.25
CA ALA A 233 -3.58 4.61 -1.06
C ALA A 233 -3.96 6.03 -0.66
N ARG A 234 -3.01 6.96 -0.77
CA ARG A 234 -3.21 8.39 -0.54
C ARG A 234 -3.51 9.06 -1.88
N ARG A 235 -4.62 9.79 -1.99
CA ARG A 235 -4.87 10.65 -3.16
C ARG A 235 -3.83 11.78 -3.18
N LEU A 236 -3.12 11.95 -4.29
CA LEU A 236 -2.38 13.19 -4.53
C LEU A 236 -3.35 14.24 -5.08
N GLY A 237 -3.25 15.47 -4.56
CA GLY A 237 -4.23 16.51 -4.85
C GLY A 237 -4.24 16.93 -6.32
N ASN A 238 -5.44 17.14 -6.88
CA ASN A 238 -5.63 17.50 -8.29
C ASN A 238 -4.87 18.78 -8.67
N LEU A 239 -3.66 18.63 -9.24
CA LEU A 239 -2.96 19.72 -9.92
C LEU A 239 -3.74 20.08 -11.19
N LEU A 240 -4.33 21.27 -11.21
CA LEU A 240 -5.21 21.70 -12.31
C LEU A 240 -4.42 21.80 -13.64
N PRO A 241 -5.01 21.40 -14.79
CA PRO A 241 -4.30 21.27 -16.07
C PRO A 241 -3.53 22.50 -16.57
N ASN A 242 -3.87 23.70 -16.07
CA ASN A 242 -3.30 24.96 -16.52
C ASN A 242 -1.79 25.12 -16.21
N HIS A 243 -1.22 24.36 -15.28
CA HIS A 243 0.20 24.45 -14.96
C HIS A 243 1.11 23.87 -16.07
N VAL A 244 0.67 22.81 -16.75
CA VAL A 244 1.44 22.14 -17.82
C VAL A 244 1.65 23.06 -19.03
N GLN A 245 0.71 23.95 -19.33
CA GLN A 245 0.85 24.92 -20.42
C GLN A 245 1.85 26.04 -20.10
N ALA A 246 1.94 26.47 -18.83
CA ALA A 246 2.90 27.49 -18.40
C ALA A 246 4.35 26.97 -18.45
N ALA A 247 4.59 25.75 -17.97
CA ALA A 247 5.92 25.12 -17.98
C ALA A 247 6.49 24.97 -19.40
N ARG A 248 5.64 24.64 -20.39
CA ARG A 248 6.03 24.49 -21.80
C ARG A 248 6.49 25.80 -22.47
N GLN A 249 6.15 26.97 -21.95
CA GLN A 249 6.54 28.27 -22.55
C GLN A 249 7.87 28.84 -22.01
N LEU A 250 8.37 28.33 -20.88
CA LEU A 250 9.59 28.83 -20.22
C LEU A 250 10.88 28.09 -20.62
N HIS A 251 10.78 27.04 -21.43
CA HIS A 251 11.90 26.19 -21.84
C HIS A 251 12.76 26.73 -23.00
N VAL A 252 12.61 28.01 -23.37
CA VAL A 252 13.41 28.65 -24.43
C VAL A 252 14.26 29.78 -23.84
N SER A 253 15.58 29.58 -23.86
CA SER A 253 16.66 30.49 -23.40
C SER A 253 17.01 30.43 -21.91
N ILE A 254 18.12 29.75 -21.58
CA ILE A 254 19.31 30.30 -20.90
C ILE A 254 20.41 29.22 -20.88
N GLY A 255 21.67 29.62 -21.10
CA GLY A 255 22.84 28.74 -21.13
C GLY A 255 23.47 28.46 -19.75
N PRO A 256 24.47 27.57 -19.67
CA PRO A 256 25.03 27.11 -18.39
C PRO A 256 25.87 28.18 -17.69
N SER A 257 25.69 28.29 -16.38
CA SER A 257 26.61 28.99 -15.46
C SER A 257 26.64 28.23 -14.14
N GLU A 258 27.84 27.86 -13.69
CA GLU A 258 28.02 27.06 -12.47
C GLU A 258 27.66 27.82 -11.20
N LYS A 259 27.01 27.15 -10.24
CA LYS A 259 27.13 27.47 -8.80
C LYS A 259 26.64 26.32 -7.92
N LYS A 260 27.50 25.89 -6.99
CA LYS A 260 27.15 24.94 -5.94
C LYS A 260 26.10 25.54 -5.01
N VAL A 261 25.06 24.78 -4.70
CA VAL A 261 24.15 25.00 -3.55
C VAL A 261 23.88 23.64 -2.91
N GLU A 262 23.90 23.60 -1.58
CA GLU A 262 23.97 22.36 -0.79
C GLU A 262 22.60 21.66 -0.67
N ALA A 263 22.63 20.32 -0.57
CA ALA A 263 21.43 19.49 -0.43
C ALA A 263 21.08 19.26 1.05
N GLY A 264 20.20 20.12 1.59
CA GLY A 264 19.66 20.00 2.95
C GLY A 264 18.30 19.29 2.98
N GLY A 265 18.28 17.96 2.94
CA GLY A 265 17.05 17.18 3.02
C GLY A 265 16.37 17.31 4.40
N GLY A 266 15.11 17.76 4.43
CA GLY A 266 14.35 17.92 5.67
C GLY A 266 12.89 17.51 5.52
N LYS A 267 12.51 16.34 6.05
CA LYS A 267 11.12 15.90 6.19
C LYS A 267 10.36 16.82 7.15
N LYS A 268 9.81 17.94 6.65
CA LYS A 268 8.92 18.82 7.42
C LYS A 268 7.53 18.19 7.54
N GLY A 269 6.95 18.25 8.72
CA GLY A 269 5.65 17.62 9.02
C GLY A 269 4.48 18.38 8.40
N GLY A 270 4.11 18.03 7.17
CA GLY A 270 2.78 18.32 6.64
C GLY A 270 1.71 17.44 7.30
N VAL A 271 0.45 17.86 7.24
CA VAL A 271 -0.69 17.06 7.71
C VAL A 271 -0.72 15.72 6.95
N PRO A 272 -0.91 14.56 7.62
CA PRO A 272 -0.98 13.28 6.94
C PRO A 272 -2.14 13.25 5.93
N ILE A 273 -1.82 13.14 4.64
CA ILE A 273 -2.83 12.96 3.58
C ILE A 273 -3.65 11.70 3.92
N PRO A 274 -4.98 11.78 3.96
CA PRO A 274 -5.81 10.65 4.36
C PRO A 274 -5.61 9.46 3.42
N ARG A 275 -5.55 8.28 4.03
CA ARG A 275 -5.48 7.00 3.31
C ARG A 275 -6.89 6.55 2.96
N GLU A 276 -7.11 6.12 1.73
CA GLU A 276 -8.35 5.50 1.27
C GLU A 276 -8.10 4.04 0.86
N PRO A 277 -9.06 3.10 1.09
CA PRO A 277 -8.94 1.75 0.57
C PRO A 277 -8.89 1.75 -0.96
N LEU A 278 -7.92 1.05 -1.55
CA LEU A 278 -7.72 1.04 -3.01
C LEU A 278 -8.98 0.62 -3.80
N ALA A 279 -9.75 -0.33 -3.28
CA ALA A 279 -11.03 -0.74 -3.86
C ALA A 279 -12.04 0.42 -3.99
N ARG A 280 -12.08 1.35 -3.03
CA ARG A 280 -12.95 2.54 -3.07
C ARG A 280 -12.47 3.52 -4.14
N LEU A 281 -11.16 3.70 -4.31
CA LEU A 281 -10.58 4.55 -5.36
C LEU A 281 -10.87 3.99 -6.75
N VAL A 282 -10.62 2.69 -6.97
CA VAL A 282 -10.93 1.98 -8.22
C VAL A 282 -12.43 1.97 -8.52
N ARG A 283 -13.31 1.82 -7.51
CA ARG A 283 -14.75 1.96 -7.70
C ARG A 283 -15.14 3.33 -8.24
N THR A 284 -14.57 4.39 -7.66
CA THR A 284 -15.03 5.78 -7.85
C THR A 284 -14.43 6.50 -9.06
N HIS A 285 -13.35 5.99 -9.66
CA HIS A 285 -12.69 6.62 -10.81
C HIS A 285 -12.49 5.59 -11.93
N LYS A 286 -12.73 5.98 -13.18
CA LYS A 286 -12.44 5.13 -14.34
C LYS A 286 -10.95 5.10 -14.68
N ALA A 287 -10.24 6.21 -14.48
CA ALA A 287 -8.80 6.33 -14.69
C ALA A 287 -8.03 6.58 -13.38
N LEU A 288 -6.97 5.82 -13.13
CA LEU A 288 -6.07 5.97 -11.98
C LEU A 288 -4.59 5.89 -12.41
N VAL A 289 -3.75 6.71 -11.80
CA VAL A 289 -2.28 6.54 -11.83
C VAL A 289 -1.81 6.09 -10.45
N VAL A 290 -1.25 4.89 -10.37
CA VAL A 290 -0.83 4.20 -9.14
C VAL A 290 0.67 4.39 -8.95
N LEU A 291 1.00 5.38 -8.15
CA LEU A 291 2.34 5.74 -7.68
C LEU A 291 2.75 4.86 -6.49
N GLY A 292 4.06 4.76 -6.25
CA GLY A 292 4.60 4.15 -5.04
C GLY A 292 6.05 3.69 -5.20
N ASP A 293 6.67 3.37 -4.08
CA ASP A 293 8.07 2.97 -4.00
C ASP A 293 8.34 1.54 -4.51
N PRO A 294 9.61 1.12 -4.65
CA PRO A 294 9.96 -0.29 -4.91
C PRO A 294 9.44 -1.21 -3.78
N GLY A 295 8.93 -2.39 -4.15
CA GLY A 295 8.33 -3.33 -3.19
C GLY A 295 6.90 -2.98 -2.73
N ALA A 296 6.38 -1.77 -2.99
CA ALA A 296 5.03 -1.34 -2.60
C ALA A 296 3.86 -2.10 -3.29
N GLY A 297 4.16 -3.03 -4.21
CA GLY A 297 3.16 -3.95 -4.78
C GLY A 297 2.39 -3.45 -6.00
N LYS A 298 2.89 -2.45 -6.75
CA LYS A 298 2.21 -1.89 -7.94
C LYS A 298 1.81 -2.94 -8.99
N THR A 299 2.76 -3.72 -9.51
CA THR A 299 2.51 -4.87 -10.40
C THR A 299 1.52 -5.86 -9.80
N THR A 300 1.60 -6.12 -8.49
CA THR A 300 0.71 -7.03 -7.78
C THR A 300 -0.73 -6.50 -7.71
N VAL A 301 -0.92 -5.18 -7.54
CA VAL A 301 -2.22 -4.52 -7.68
C VAL A 301 -2.79 -4.73 -9.08
N LEU A 302 -2.00 -4.49 -10.13
CA LEU A 302 -2.47 -4.66 -11.52
C LEU A 302 -2.81 -6.14 -11.82
N LYS A 303 -1.95 -7.10 -11.44
CA LYS A 303 -2.25 -8.54 -11.56
C LYS A 303 -3.51 -8.94 -10.78
N TRP A 304 -3.71 -8.41 -9.57
CA TRP A 304 -4.92 -8.67 -8.77
C TRP A 304 -6.19 -8.12 -9.43
N LEU A 305 -6.16 -6.87 -9.91
CA LEU A 305 -7.28 -6.26 -10.65
C LEU A 305 -7.62 -7.05 -11.93
N ALA A 306 -6.60 -7.51 -12.66
CA ALA A 306 -6.78 -8.37 -13.83
C ALA A 306 -7.53 -9.66 -13.46
N VAL A 307 -7.06 -10.36 -12.43
CA VAL A 307 -7.61 -11.64 -11.97
C VAL A 307 -9.04 -11.50 -11.41
N LEU A 308 -9.38 -10.35 -10.80
CA LEU A 308 -10.75 -10.05 -10.39
C LEU A 308 -11.68 -9.83 -11.59
N ALA A 309 -11.32 -8.94 -12.52
CA ALA A 309 -12.11 -8.69 -13.73
C ALA A 309 -12.28 -9.96 -14.59
N ALA A 310 -11.25 -10.80 -14.68
CA ALA A 310 -11.33 -12.11 -15.34
C ALA A 310 -12.27 -13.11 -14.63
N GLY A 311 -12.61 -12.87 -13.36
CA GLY A 311 -13.58 -13.64 -12.59
C GLY A 311 -15.05 -13.28 -12.84
N GLY A 312 -15.34 -12.21 -13.60
CA GLY A 312 -16.70 -11.77 -13.89
C GLY A 312 -17.15 -10.55 -13.07
N ALA A 313 -18.34 -10.06 -13.38
CA ALA A 313 -18.94 -8.89 -12.72
C ALA A 313 -19.25 -9.17 -11.24
N LEU A 314 -19.59 -10.41 -10.88
CA LEU A 314 -19.82 -10.82 -9.49
C LEU A 314 -18.53 -10.80 -8.66
N ALA A 315 -17.42 -11.32 -9.20
CA ALA A 315 -16.11 -11.30 -8.53
C ALA A 315 -15.57 -9.88 -8.37
N TRP A 316 -15.81 -9.02 -9.37
CA TRP A 316 -15.53 -7.59 -9.28
C TRP A 316 -16.41 -6.91 -8.21
N ALA A 317 -17.71 -7.20 -8.15
CA ALA A 317 -18.64 -6.65 -7.16
C ALA A 317 -18.34 -7.10 -5.72
N GLU A 318 -17.83 -8.32 -5.52
CA GLU A 318 -17.41 -8.82 -4.21
C GLU A 318 -16.33 -7.92 -3.58
N ARG A 319 -15.35 -7.46 -4.39
CA ARG A 319 -14.14 -6.77 -3.91
C ARG A 319 -14.09 -5.26 -4.16
N ILE A 320 -14.70 -4.77 -5.23
CA ILE A 320 -14.74 -3.35 -5.62
C ILE A 320 -16.07 -2.70 -5.22
N GLY A 321 -17.18 -3.46 -5.26
CA GLY A 321 -18.51 -2.98 -4.88
C GLY A 321 -19.29 -2.28 -6.01
N THR A 322 -18.96 -2.57 -7.27
CA THR A 322 -19.79 -2.28 -8.46
C THR A 322 -19.93 -3.56 -9.28
N SER A 323 -21.05 -3.75 -9.98
CA SER A 323 -21.20 -4.85 -10.95
C SER A 323 -20.82 -4.34 -12.33
N GLU A 324 -19.63 -4.71 -12.82
CA GLU A 324 -19.10 -4.28 -14.12
C GLU A 324 -18.47 -5.48 -14.85
N ARG A 325 -18.89 -5.73 -16.09
CA ARG A 325 -18.34 -6.79 -16.94
C ARG A 325 -17.13 -6.27 -17.70
N LEU A 326 -15.94 -6.52 -17.16
CA LEU A 326 -14.68 -5.96 -17.68
C LEU A 326 -13.84 -7.01 -18.41
N LEU A 327 -13.24 -6.62 -19.55
CA LEU A 327 -12.17 -7.36 -20.21
C LEU A 327 -10.80 -6.86 -19.70
N PRO A 328 -10.08 -7.61 -18.86
CA PRO A 328 -8.78 -7.19 -18.36
C PRO A 328 -7.69 -7.34 -19.41
N LEU A 329 -7.09 -6.22 -19.81
CA LEU A 329 -5.92 -6.17 -20.68
C LEU A 329 -4.72 -5.74 -19.83
N LEU A 330 -3.99 -6.72 -19.28
CA LEU A 330 -2.74 -6.50 -18.54
C LEU A 330 -1.57 -6.39 -19.52
N VAL A 331 -0.99 -5.20 -19.59
CA VAL A 331 -0.02 -4.82 -20.62
C VAL A 331 1.18 -4.11 -19.98
N SER A 332 2.39 -4.54 -20.30
CA SER A 332 3.61 -3.82 -19.90
C SER A 332 3.87 -2.65 -20.86
N VAL A 333 4.09 -1.45 -20.32
CA VAL A 333 4.10 -0.22 -21.14
C VAL A 333 5.30 -0.15 -22.08
N GLY A 334 6.50 -0.49 -21.62
CA GLY A 334 7.68 -0.46 -22.49
C GLY A 334 7.67 -1.55 -23.57
N ARG A 335 7.09 -2.73 -23.35
CA ARG A 335 6.84 -3.69 -24.44
C ARG A 335 5.83 -3.13 -25.45
N LEU A 336 4.77 -2.49 -24.97
CA LEU A 336 3.80 -1.81 -25.84
C LEU A 336 4.46 -0.69 -26.66
N ALA A 337 5.47 0.00 -26.11
CA ALA A 337 6.30 0.95 -26.83
C ALA A 337 7.23 0.27 -27.87
N GLN A 338 7.90 -0.83 -27.49
CA GLN A 338 8.76 -1.62 -28.38
C GLN A 338 8.00 -2.19 -29.58
N LEU A 339 6.82 -2.76 -29.36
CA LEU A 339 5.96 -3.26 -30.45
C LEU A 339 5.47 -2.12 -31.34
N ARG A 340 5.20 -0.94 -30.77
CA ARG A 340 4.81 0.25 -31.54
C ARG A 340 5.96 0.78 -32.41
N SER A 341 7.21 0.80 -31.93
CA SER A 341 8.35 1.31 -32.71
C SER A 341 8.74 0.41 -33.90
N GLN A 342 8.16 -0.80 -33.97
CA GLN A 342 8.24 -1.73 -35.10
C GLN A 342 7.09 -1.59 -36.11
N MET A 343 6.17 -0.63 -35.92
CA MET A 343 4.99 -0.40 -36.75
C MET A 343 4.96 1.04 -37.32
N ASP A 344 4.07 1.28 -38.30
CA ASP A 344 3.82 2.63 -38.85
C ASP A 344 3.37 3.62 -37.74
N GLU A 345 3.75 4.90 -37.84
CA GLU A 345 3.46 5.91 -36.81
C GLU A 345 1.95 6.07 -36.49
N ASP A 346 1.10 5.83 -37.51
CA ASP A 346 -0.36 5.88 -37.45
C ASP A 346 -1.02 4.59 -36.92
N CYS A 347 -0.26 3.62 -36.40
CA CYS A 347 -0.81 2.34 -35.92
C CYS A 347 -1.81 2.52 -34.77
N SER A 348 -2.99 1.88 -34.87
CA SER A 348 -4.01 1.93 -33.81
C SER A 348 -3.56 1.13 -32.58
N VAL A 349 -3.91 1.60 -31.37
CA VAL A 349 -3.58 0.87 -30.13
C VAL A 349 -4.15 -0.55 -30.14
N ALA A 350 -5.34 -0.75 -30.74
CA ALA A 350 -5.92 -2.07 -30.92
C ALA A 350 -5.09 -3.01 -31.82
N HIS A 351 -4.29 -2.47 -32.76
CA HIS A 351 -3.33 -3.26 -33.53
C HIS A 351 -2.13 -3.68 -32.69
N VAL A 352 -1.53 -2.75 -31.93
CA VAL A 352 -0.39 -3.07 -31.05
C VAL A 352 -0.80 -4.04 -29.93
N LEU A 353 -2.02 -3.89 -29.38
CA LEU A 353 -2.62 -4.85 -28.45
C LEU A 353 -2.86 -6.22 -29.10
N ALA A 354 -3.29 -6.26 -30.37
CA ALA A 354 -3.47 -7.52 -31.10
C ALA A 354 -2.14 -8.28 -31.25
N THR A 355 -1.05 -7.60 -31.59
CA THR A 355 0.29 -8.20 -31.61
C THR A 355 0.75 -8.61 -30.21
N TYR A 356 0.63 -7.74 -29.19
CA TYR A 356 1.01 -8.04 -27.80
C TYR A 356 0.31 -9.29 -27.23
N PHE A 357 -0.93 -9.57 -27.66
CA PHE A 357 -1.68 -10.76 -27.25
C PHE A 357 -1.54 -11.96 -28.22
N GLN A 358 -1.13 -11.75 -29.47
CA GLN A 358 -0.62 -12.83 -30.34
C GLN A 358 0.71 -13.36 -29.80
N ASP A 359 1.60 -12.47 -29.35
CA ASP A 359 2.81 -12.75 -28.56
C ASP A 359 2.51 -13.44 -27.21
N ARG A 360 1.23 -13.71 -26.90
CA ARG A 360 0.74 -14.45 -25.71
C ARG A 360 -0.18 -15.63 -26.08
N GLU A 361 -0.22 -16.05 -27.35
CA GLU A 361 -1.06 -17.15 -27.87
C GLU A 361 -2.56 -17.04 -27.51
N VAL A 362 -3.04 -15.81 -27.33
CA VAL A 362 -4.47 -15.53 -27.08
C VAL A 362 -5.30 -15.72 -28.35
N GLY A 363 -4.71 -15.45 -29.51
CA GLY A 363 -5.34 -15.55 -30.82
C GLY A 363 -4.49 -14.89 -31.91
N ASP A 364 -4.95 -14.97 -33.15
CA ASP A 364 -4.34 -14.30 -34.30
C ASP A 364 -4.60 -12.78 -34.27
N ALA A 365 -3.61 -11.96 -34.61
CA ALA A 365 -3.72 -10.50 -34.54
C ALA A 365 -4.79 -9.93 -35.50
N ALA A 366 -5.09 -10.58 -36.63
CA ALA A 366 -6.13 -10.17 -37.57
C ALA A 366 -7.54 -10.43 -37.02
N GLU A 367 -7.72 -11.41 -36.13
CA GLU A 367 -8.98 -11.61 -35.39
C GLU A 367 -9.05 -10.75 -34.12
N LEU A 368 -7.93 -10.62 -33.39
CA LEU A 368 -7.85 -9.87 -32.13
C LEU A 368 -8.01 -8.36 -32.34
N ARG A 369 -7.45 -7.76 -33.40
CA ARG A 369 -7.56 -6.31 -33.66
C ARG A 369 -9.02 -5.85 -33.77
N PRO A 370 -9.86 -6.35 -34.70
CA PRO A 370 -11.26 -5.94 -34.78
C PRO A 370 -12.08 -6.44 -33.58
N PHE A 371 -11.59 -7.40 -32.79
CA PHE A 371 -12.18 -7.72 -31.50
C PHE A 371 -11.91 -6.62 -30.46
N PHE A 372 -10.68 -6.12 -30.34
CA PHE A 372 -10.36 -5.03 -29.41
C PHE A 372 -11.01 -3.71 -29.81
N GLU A 373 -10.99 -3.34 -31.09
CA GLU A 373 -11.65 -2.12 -31.60
C GLU A 373 -13.13 -2.06 -31.15
N ARG A 374 -13.92 -3.11 -31.43
CA ARG A 374 -15.33 -3.21 -31.00
C ARG A 374 -15.54 -3.31 -29.48
N THR A 375 -14.56 -3.77 -28.71
CA THR A 375 -14.69 -3.93 -27.25
C THR A 375 -14.35 -2.64 -26.50
N LEU A 376 -13.40 -1.86 -27.04
CA LEU A 376 -13.08 -0.49 -26.62
C LEU A 376 -14.25 0.47 -26.92
N GLU A 377 -14.86 0.35 -28.10
CA GLU A 377 -16.08 1.08 -28.49
C GLU A 377 -17.31 0.74 -27.61
N ALA A 378 -17.33 -0.45 -27.00
CA ALA A 378 -18.40 -0.92 -26.11
C ALA A 378 -18.21 -0.51 -24.64
N ASP A 379 -17.17 0.27 -24.31
CA ASP A 379 -16.79 0.66 -22.95
C ASP A 379 -16.50 -0.55 -21.99
N GLU A 380 -16.24 -1.75 -22.54
CA GLU A 380 -16.07 -3.02 -21.78
C GLU A 380 -14.62 -3.29 -21.33
N CYS A 381 -13.60 -2.53 -21.76
CA CYS A 381 -12.20 -2.82 -21.43
C CYS A 381 -11.74 -2.25 -20.08
N MET A 382 -10.86 -3.00 -19.41
CA MET A 382 -10.02 -2.52 -18.33
C MET A 382 -8.55 -2.69 -18.71
N LEU A 383 -7.88 -1.60 -19.06
CA LEU A 383 -6.46 -1.60 -19.39
C LEU A 383 -5.62 -1.33 -18.13
N LEU A 384 -4.69 -2.25 -17.89
CA LEU A 384 -3.82 -2.30 -16.72
C LEU A 384 -2.40 -2.16 -17.25
N LEU A 385 -1.90 -0.92 -17.24
CA LEU A 385 -0.66 -0.50 -17.89
C LEU A 385 0.47 -0.49 -16.85
N ASP A 386 1.30 -1.52 -16.82
CA ASP A 386 2.38 -1.66 -15.82
C ASP A 386 3.71 -1.10 -16.33
N GLY A 387 4.36 -0.26 -15.51
CA GLY A 387 5.71 0.25 -15.80
C GLY A 387 5.79 1.52 -16.65
N LEU A 388 5.07 2.59 -16.32
CA LEU A 388 5.21 3.90 -17.02
C LEU A 388 6.58 4.57 -16.79
N ASP A 389 7.29 4.17 -15.72
CA ASP A 389 8.71 4.51 -15.49
C ASP A 389 9.69 3.67 -16.34
N GLU A 390 9.19 2.66 -17.06
CA GLU A 390 10.01 1.64 -17.74
C GLU A 390 9.95 1.87 -19.27
N VAL A 391 10.03 3.15 -19.67
CA VAL A 391 9.96 3.63 -21.07
C VAL A 391 11.07 4.65 -21.35
N GLN A 392 11.86 4.41 -22.40
CA GLN A 392 13.04 5.18 -22.78
C GLN A 392 12.73 6.67 -23.00
N SER A 393 13.32 7.64 -22.28
CA SER A 393 12.81 9.04 -22.37
C SER A 393 12.94 9.80 -23.70
N LYS A 394 13.70 9.29 -24.69
CA LYS A 394 13.53 9.73 -26.10
C LYS A 394 12.13 9.43 -26.63
N GLU A 395 11.64 8.22 -26.35
CA GLU A 395 10.34 7.72 -26.77
C GLU A 395 9.23 8.05 -25.77
N ARG A 396 9.54 8.16 -24.46
CA ARG A 396 8.55 8.34 -23.38
C ARG A 396 7.60 9.49 -23.64
N SER A 397 8.06 10.63 -24.18
CA SER A 397 7.15 11.72 -24.52
C SER A 397 6.18 11.37 -25.66
N VAL A 398 6.60 10.53 -26.62
CA VAL A 398 5.82 10.05 -27.77
C VAL A 398 4.87 8.91 -27.36
N VAL A 399 5.29 8.05 -26.42
CA VAL A 399 4.50 6.97 -25.82
C VAL A 399 3.44 7.54 -24.88
N LEU A 400 3.80 8.47 -23.99
CA LEU A 400 2.86 9.19 -23.12
C LEU A 400 1.77 9.86 -23.95
N ARG A 401 2.11 10.71 -24.93
CA ARG A 401 1.11 11.39 -25.79
C ARG A 401 0.18 10.42 -26.52
N TRP A 402 0.66 9.25 -26.90
CA TRP A 402 -0.14 8.22 -27.57
C TRP A 402 -1.08 7.50 -26.60
N ILE A 403 -0.63 7.18 -25.38
CA ILE A 403 -1.48 6.68 -24.29
C ILE A 403 -2.53 7.73 -23.89
N GLU A 404 -2.15 9.00 -23.72
CA GLU A 404 -3.06 10.13 -23.45
C GLU A 404 -4.14 10.24 -24.55
N THR A 405 -3.73 10.19 -25.83
CA THR A 405 -4.65 10.26 -26.99
C THR A 405 -5.61 9.08 -27.03
N PHE A 406 -5.10 7.87 -26.78
CA PHE A 406 -5.90 6.65 -26.73
C PHE A 406 -6.91 6.63 -25.57
N CYS A 407 -6.48 7.03 -24.37
CA CYS A 407 -7.38 7.18 -23.23
C CYS A 407 -8.46 8.23 -23.52
N ALA A 408 -8.09 9.36 -24.15
CA ALA A 408 -9.04 10.39 -24.57
C ALA A 408 -10.00 9.95 -25.69
N GLN A 409 -9.60 9.00 -26.55
CA GLN A 409 -10.46 8.40 -27.58
C GLN A 409 -11.53 7.46 -26.96
N TYR A 410 -11.20 6.76 -25.87
CA TYR A 410 -12.05 5.73 -25.26
C TYR A 410 -12.38 5.98 -23.77
N PRO A 411 -12.84 7.19 -23.38
CA PRO A 411 -12.69 7.74 -22.02
C PRO A 411 -13.54 7.08 -20.91
N ARG A 412 -14.47 6.17 -21.24
CA ARG A 412 -15.31 5.46 -20.26
C ARG A 412 -14.80 4.05 -19.92
N ASN A 413 -13.87 3.52 -20.71
CA ASN A 413 -13.12 2.32 -20.37
C ASN A 413 -12.31 2.56 -19.09
N ARG A 414 -11.91 1.48 -18.41
CA ARG A 414 -11.09 1.59 -17.19
C ARG A 414 -9.61 1.61 -17.53
N PHE A 415 -8.88 2.53 -16.91
CA PHE A 415 -7.43 2.68 -17.07
C PHE A 415 -6.78 2.69 -15.68
N VAL A 416 -5.81 1.80 -15.45
CA VAL A 416 -4.97 1.85 -14.24
C VAL A 416 -3.52 1.75 -14.69
N ILE A 417 -2.77 2.83 -14.47
CA ILE A 417 -1.37 2.94 -14.90
C ILE A 417 -0.47 2.88 -13.68
N SER A 418 0.51 1.99 -13.67
CA SER A 418 1.49 1.84 -12.59
C SER A 418 2.77 2.61 -12.91
N THR A 419 3.29 3.37 -11.93
CA THR A 419 4.51 4.16 -12.08
C THR A 419 5.24 4.36 -10.75
N ARG A 420 6.56 4.59 -10.76
CA ARG A 420 7.30 5.10 -9.58
C ARG A 420 7.01 6.58 -9.35
N ARG A 421 7.19 7.03 -8.10
CA ARG A 421 7.14 8.45 -7.69
C ARG A 421 8.33 9.24 -8.23
N VAL A 422 9.52 8.66 -8.18
CA VAL A 422 10.74 9.25 -8.75
C VAL A 422 10.70 9.10 -10.27
N GLY A 423 10.96 10.17 -11.01
CA GLY A 423 10.91 10.15 -12.49
C GLY A 423 9.49 10.06 -13.06
N TYR A 424 8.50 10.70 -12.42
CA TYR A 424 7.14 10.83 -12.95
C TYR A 424 6.74 12.30 -13.05
N SER A 425 6.39 12.75 -14.26
CA SER A 425 6.12 14.13 -14.63
C SER A 425 4.64 14.43 -14.93
N GLY A 426 3.74 13.52 -14.57
CA GLY A 426 2.32 13.56 -14.90
C GLY A 426 1.97 12.80 -16.19
N ILE A 427 0.75 12.24 -16.25
CA ILE A 427 0.10 11.77 -17.48
C ILE A 427 -1.38 12.20 -17.49
N THR A 428 -1.86 12.73 -18.61
CA THR A 428 -3.21 13.29 -18.73
C THR A 428 -4.24 12.20 -19.05
N LEU A 429 -4.99 11.73 -18.04
CA LEU A 429 -6.07 10.75 -18.24
C LEU A 429 -7.47 11.38 -18.07
N PRO A 430 -8.51 10.91 -18.80
CA PRO A 430 -9.88 11.38 -18.63
C PRO A 430 -10.38 11.16 -17.20
N GLU A 431 -10.74 12.25 -16.51
CA GLU A 431 -11.13 12.25 -15.09
C GLU A 431 -10.13 11.51 -14.16
N GLY A 432 -8.86 11.48 -14.55
CA GLY A 432 -7.81 10.73 -13.87
C GLY A 432 -7.47 11.25 -12.48
N VAL A 433 -7.13 10.33 -11.59
CA VAL A 433 -6.64 10.65 -10.24
C VAL A 433 -5.32 9.92 -9.97
N GLU A 434 -4.35 10.68 -9.45
CA GLU A 434 -3.07 10.15 -8.99
C GLU A 434 -3.18 9.67 -7.54
N VAL A 435 -2.74 8.45 -7.27
CA VAL A 435 -2.80 7.81 -5.95
C VAL A 435 -1.47 7.14 -5.61
N GLU A 436 -0.94 7.40 -4.43
CA GLU A 436 0.26 6.71 -3.91
C GLU A 436 -0.15 5.51 -3.06
N LEU A 437 0.35 4.31 -3.38
CA LEU A 437 0.26 3.14 -2.49
C LEU A 437 1.03 3.43 -1.19
N ALA A 438 0.33 3.36 -0.06
CA ALA A 438 0.91 3.57 1.24
C ALA A 438 1.46 2.26 1.85
N GLU A 439 2.48 2.41 2.68
CA GLU A 439 2.97 1.44 3.67
C GLU A 439 1.83 0.65 4.34
N PHE A 440 2.00 -0.66 4.53
CA PHE A 440 1.02 -1.47 5.26
C PHE A 440 0.84 -0.97 6.72
N GLN A 441 -0.43 -0.92 7.12
CA GLN A 441 -0.85 -0.80 8.51
C GLN A 441 -0.79 -2.16 9.21
N ASP A 442 -0.74 -2.15 10.53
CA ASP A 442 -0.53 -3.34 11.36
C ASP A 442 -1.60 -4.41 11.12
N GLU A 443 -2.87 -4.05 10.92
CA GLU A 443 -3.94 -5.00 10.54
C GLU A 443 -3.77 -5.56 9.11
N GLN A 444 -3.17 -4.81 8.18
CA GLN A 444 -2.81 -5.36 6.86
C GLN A 444 -1.68 -6.40 6.99
N ILE A 445 -0.73 -6.18 7.91
CA ILE A 445 0.31 -7.17 8.27
C ILE A 445 -0.33 -8.42 8.90
N HIS A 446 -1.19 -8.27 9.92
CA HIS A 446 -1.92 -9.39 10.53
C HIS A 446 -2.75 -10.17 9.49
N ARG A 447 -3.43 -9.48 8.56
CA ARG A 447 -4.20 -10.13 7.48
C ARG A 447 -3.30 -10.85 6.49
N TYR A 448 -2.20 -10.23 6.05
CA TYR A 448 -1.24 -10.83 5.13
C TYR A 448 -0.65 -12.11 5.73
N VAL A 449 -0.19 -12.07 6.98
CA VAL A 449 0.38 -13.25 7.65
C VAL A 449 -0.64 -14.40 7.75
N ARG A 450 -1.88 -14.12 8.17
CA ARG A 450 -2.96 -15.12 8.23
C ARG A 450 -3.28 -15.72 6.85
N ALA A 451 -3.28 -14.90 5.80
CA ALA A 451 -3.53 -15.32 4.43
C ALA A 451 -2.38 -16.17 3.86
N PHE A 452 -1.15 -15.68 4.01
CA PHE A 452 0.10 -16.34 3.59
C PHE A 452 0.27 -17.72 4.24
N GLU A 453 0.09 -17.83 5.55
CA GLU A 453 0.24 -19.11 6.26
C GLU A 453 -0.82 -20.16 5.84
N ARG A 454 -2.08 -19.74 5.62
CA ARG A 454 -3.14 -20.63 5.12
C ARG A 454 -2.84 -21.10 3.70
N ALA A 455 -2.42 -20.20 2.81
CA ALA A 455 -2.04 -20.56 1.44
C ALA A 455 -0.80 -21.47 1.41
N CYS A 456 0.23 -21.20 2.24
CA CYS A 456 1.39 -22.07 2.39
C CYS A 456 1.01 -23.46 2.92
N ARG A 457 0.12 -23.58 3.91
CA ARG A 457 -0.37 -24.87 4.40
C ARG A 457 -1.18 -25.63 3.36
N ARG A 458 -2.06 -24.96 2.59
CA ARG A 458 -2.75 -25.59 1.45
C ARG A 458 -1.78 -26.06 0.37
N TRP A 459 -0.74 -25.29 0.07
CA TRP A 459 0.31 -25.68 -0.89
C TRP A 459 1.17 -26.86 -0.38
N GLU A 460 1.51 -26.89 0.90
CA GLU A 460 2.21 -28.01 1.54
C GLU A 460 1.37 -29.30 1.57
N ASN A 461 0.07 -29.19 1.84
CA ASN A 461 -0.85 -30.32 2.02
C ASN A 461 -1.66 -30.66 0.74
N GLU A 462 -1.17 -30.24 -0.43
CA GLU A 462 -1.71 -30.58 -1.76
C GLU A 462 -3.21 -30.25 -1.93
N GLY A 463 -3.62 -29.11 -1.33
CA GLY A 463 -4.98 -28.58 -1.32
C GLY A 463 -5.75 -28.83 -0.02
N THR A 464 -5.30 -29.77 0.82
CA THR A 464 -5.99 -30.15 2.06
C THR A 464 -5.91 -29.03 3.12
N PRO A 465 -7.03 -28.54 3.67
CA PRO A 465 -7.00 -27.50 4.70
C PRO A 465 -6.34 -27.95 6.02
N ASP A 466 -5.44 -27.11 6.55
CA ASP A 466 -4.93 -27.18 7.93
C ASP A 466 -4.97 -25.76 8.54
N ASP A 467 -6.18 -25.24 8.73
CA ASP A 467 -6.35 -23.91 9.34
C ASP A 467 -5.83 -23.87 10.78
N ALA A 468 -5.83 -25.00 11.50
CA ALA A 468 -5.30 -25.08 12.85
C ALA A 468 -3.75 -24.91 12.86
N GLY A 469 -3.03 -25.54 11.94
CA GLY A 469 -1.59 -25.34 11.76
C GLY A 469 -1.24 -24.00 11.12
N ALA A 470 -2.09 -23.46 10.25
CA ALA A 470 -1.92 -22.12 9.70
C ALA A 470 -2.09 -21.02 10.75
N ASN A 471 -3.11 -21.11 11.61
CA ASN A 471 -3.33 -20.14 12.70
C ASN A 471 -2.15 -20.17 13.69
N ARG A 472 -1.71 -21.36 14.16
CA ARG A 472 -0.54 -21.49 15.06
C ARG A 472 0.76 -20.93 14.48
N ASN A 473 0.97 -21.06 13.17
CA ASN A 473 2.12 -20.45 12.50
C ASN A 473 1.95 -18.91 12.41
N SER A 474 0.73 -18.44 12.13
CA SER A 474 0.39 -17.02 12.01
C SER A 474 0.61 -16.28 13.34
N GLU A 475 0.15 -16.87 14.43
CA GLU A 475 0.33 -16.39 15.81
C GLU A 475 1.83 -16.19 16.11
N ARG A 476 2.65 -17.22 15.92
CA ARG A 476 4.10 -17.16 16.15
C ARG A 476 4.82 -16.11 15.29
N LEU A 477 4.46 -15.99 14.01
CA LEU A 477 5.06 -14.99 13.13
C LEU A 477 4.64 -13.56 13.55
N GLN A 478 3.40 -13.37 13.98
CA GLN A 478 2.92 -12.07 14.48
C GLN A 478 3.59 -11.71 15.82
N GLU A 479 3.67 -12.65 16.77
CA GLU A 479 4.44 -12.49 18.00
C GLU A 479 5.90 -12.09 17.71
N ALA A 480 6.57 -12.79 16.78
CA ALA A 480 7.96 -12.52 16.41
C ALA A 480 8.16 -11.17 15.69
N LEU A 481 7.21 -10.75 14.85
CA LEU A 481 7.25 -9.44 14.16
C LEU A 481 7.02 -8.30 15.15
N PHE A 482 5.92 -8.33 15.89
CA PHE A 482 5.49 -7.23 16.77
C PHE A 482 6.30 -7.14 18.07
N ALA A 483 7.02 -8.20 18.48
CA ALA A 483 8.03 -8.11 19.52
C ALA A 483 9.29 -7.31 19.10
N ASN A 484 9.46 -6.99 17.81
CA ASN A 484 10.60 -6.23 17.30
C ASN A 484 10.13 -5.09 16.39
N PRO A 485 10.00 -3.85 16.90
CA PRO A 485 9.48 -2.73 16.11
C PRO A 485 10.28 -2.45 14.83
N ARG A 486 11.60 -2.68 14.82
CA ARG A 486 12.42 -2.53 13.60
C ARG A 486 12.07 -3.54 12.51
N LEU A 487 11.59 -4.74 12.86
CA LEU A 487 11.03 -5.69 11.88
C LEU A 487 9.59 -5.36 11.52
N THR A 488 8.80 -4.81 12.45
CA THR A 488 7.44 -4.33 12.18
C THR A 488 7.46 -3.21 11.14
N ASP A 489 8.35 -2.23 11.28
CA ASP A 489 8.51 -1.15 10.29
C ASP A 489 9.07 -1.66 8.95
N LEU A 490 9.99 -2.64 8.97
CA LEU A 490 10.44 -3.32 7.75
C LEU A 490 9.28 -4.06 7.05
N ALA A 491 8.39 -4.67 7.82
CA ALA A 491 7.18 -5.34 7.35
C ALA A 491 6.06 -4.40 6.86
N ARG A 492 6.23 -3.07 6.95
CA ARG A 492 5.33 -2.11 6.30
C ARG A 492 5.50 -2.08 4.78
N ASN A 493 6.64 -2.54 4.26
CA ASN A 493 6.82 -2.78 2.83
C ASN A 493 6.32 -4.22 2.50
N PRO A 494 5.32 -4.40 1.60
CA PRO A 494 4.74 -5.71 1.30
C PRO A 494 5.74 -6.77 0.83
N PHE A 495 6.75 -6.37 0.03
CA PHE A 495 7.81 -7.27 -0.40
C PHE A 495 8.65 -7.76 0.79
N LEU A 496 9.09 -6.85 1.65
CA LEU A 496 9.93 -7.19 2.82
C LEU A 496 9.17 -8.01 3.86
N LEU A 497 7.87 -7.76 4.07
CA LEU A 497 7.01 -8.64 4.89
C LEU A 497 6.95 -10.06 4.31
N SER A 498 6.74 -10.21 3.00
CA SER A 498 6.71 -11.54 2.38
C SER A 498 8.03 -12.29 2.57
N ALA A 499 9.14 -11.57 2.50
CA ALA A 499 10.48 -12.12 2.68
C ALA A 499 10.75 -12.49 4.14
N LEU A 500 10.36 -11.66 5.13
CA LEU A 500 10.43 -11.99 6.56
C LEU A 500 9.60 -13.23 6.91
N ALA A 501 8.41 -13.39 6.31
CA ALA A 501 7.58 -14.57 6.50
C ALA A 501 8.26 -15.86 5.98
N LEU A 502 9.01 -15.77 4.88
CA LEU A 502 9.80 -16.88 4.34
C LEU A 502 11.01 -17.22 5.23
N ILE A 503 11.74 -16.23 5.77
CA ILE A 503 12.80 -16.47 6.77
C ILE A 503 12.22 -17.21 7.98
N HIS A 504 11.11 -16.72 8.54
CA HIS A 504 10.49 -17.36 9.70
C HIS A 504 10.04 -18.81 9.41
N ARG A 505 9.56 -19.09 8.19
CA ARG A 505 9.20 -20.46 7.77
C ARG A 505 10.42 -21.37 7.62
N ALA A 506 11.56 -20.83 7.17
CA ALA A 506 12.80 -21.58 6.96
C ALA A 506 13.58 -21.82 8.28
N GLU A 507 13.77 -20.79 9.10
CA GLU A 507 14.57 -20.83 10.33
C GLU A 507 13.76 -21.12 11.61
N GLY A 508 12.43 -21.04 11.56
CA GLY A 508 11.56 -21.19 12.74
C GLY A 508 11.61 -20.02 13.73
N ARG A 509 12.30 -18.93 13.38
CA ARG A 509 12.44 -17.67 14.13
C ARG A 509 12.78 -16.53 13.17
N LEU A 510 12.61 -15.28 13.60
CA LEU A 510 13.11 -14.11 12.86
C LEU A 510 14.55 -13.74 13.26
N PRO A 511 15.26 -12.92 12.45
CA PRO A 511 16.52 -12.29 12.82
C PRO A 511 16.27 -11.19 13.86
N ARG A 512 17.28 -10.79 14.67
CA ARG A 512 17.10 -9.73 15.67
C ARG A 512 17.32 -8.33 15.12
N HIS A 513 18.22 -8.18 14.15
CA HIS A 513 18.62 -6.88 13.62
C HIS A 513 18.38 -6.81 12.11
N ARG A 514 17.97 -5.63 11.60
CA ARG A 514 17.62 -5.43 10.19
C ARG A 514 18.73 -5.86 9.20
N VAL A 515 19.99 -5.65 9.56
CA VAL A 515 21.15 -6.11 8.78
C VAL A 515 21.25 -7.63 8.64
N GLN A 516 20.78 -8.40 9.63
CA GLN A 516 20.71 -9.86 9.53
C GLN A 516 19.61 -10.29 8.56
N ALA A 517 18.46 -9.61 8.55
CA ALA A 517 17.42 -9.87 7.56
C ALA A 517 17.93 -9.57 6.14
N TYR A 518 18.56 -8.41 5.91
CA TYR A 518 19.17 -8.07 4.61
C TYR A 518 20.27 -9.05 4.20
N GLU A 519 21.11 -9.52 5.13
CA GLU A 519 22.15 -10.52 4.86
C GLU A 519 21.55 -11.86 4.43
N ILE A 520 20.55 -12.36 5.15
CA ILE A 520 19.85 -13.60 4.78
C ILE A 520 19.16 -13.44 3.41
N PHE A 521 18.53 -12.29 3.12
CA PHE A 521 17.93 -12.03 1.80
C PHE A 521 18.98 -12.01 0.68
N ALA A 522 20.03 -11.20 0.81
CA ALA A 522 21.08 -11.06 -0.19
C ALA A 522 21.80 -12.38 -0.46
N ARG A 523 22.16 -13.13 0.60
CA ARG A 523 22.70 -14.50 0.52
C ARG A 523 21.75 -15.42 -0.25
N THR A 524 20.49 -15.48 0.15
CA THR A 524 19.50 -16.42 -0.40
C THR A 524 19.22 -16.18 -1.89
N LEU A 525 19.23 -14.92 -2.34
CA LEU A 525 19.16 -14.57 -3.76
C LEU A 525 20.42 -15.07 -4.51
N CYS A 526 21.62 -14.79 -3.98
CA CYS A 526 22.88 -15.23 -4.61
C CYS A 526 23.06 -16.76 -4.64
N GLU A 527 22.60 -17.48 -3.62
CA GLU A 527 22.62 -18.95 -3.62
C GLU A 527 21.61 -19.56 -4.61
N THR A 528 20.51 -18.84 -4.89
CA THR A 528 19.54 -19.25 -5.92
C THR A 528 20.16 -19.12 -7.31
N TRP A 529 20.93 -18.06 -7.55
CA TRP A 529 21.73 -17.89 -8.76
C TRP A 529 22.78 -19.00 -8.93
N GLY A 530 23.50 -19.37 -7.86
CA GLY A 530 24.46 -20.47 -7.88
C GLY A 530 23.81 -21.82 -8.29
N ARG A 531 22.65 -22.13 -7.71
CA ARG A 531 21.85 -23.31 -8.06
C ARG A 531 21.30 -23.26 -9.49
N ALA A 532 20.97 -22.08 -10.03
CA ALA A 532 20.51 -21.93 -11.41
C ALA A 532 21.62 -22.22 -12.44
N ARG A 533 22.86 -21.77 -12.21
CA ARG A 533 24.00 -22.09 -13.09
C ARG A 533 24.29 -23.59 -13.17
N GLN A 534 24.22 -24.31 -12.05
CA GLN A 534 24.39 -25.78 -12.00
C GLN A 534 23.33 -26.56 -12.81
N ILE A 535 22.19 -25.94 -13.12
CA ILE A 535 21.11 -26.55 -13.92
C ILE A 535 21.37 -26.39 -15.43
N VAL A 536 22.16 -25.40 -15.85
CA VAL A 536 22.33 -25.02 -17.27
C VAL A 536 23.74 -25.32 -17.82
N ALA A 537 24.81 -25.21 -17.00
CA ALA A 537 26.17 -25.50 -17.45
C ALA A 537 26.54 -26.98 -17.25
N SER A 538 26.69 -27.73 -18.35
CA SER A 538 26.83 -29.21 -18.33
C SER A 538 28.25 -29.75 -18.54
N ASP A 539 29.14 -29.01 -19.23
CA ASP A 539 30.52 -29.45 -19.54
C ASP A 539 31.62 -28.65 -18.80
N ILE A 540 31.25 -27.71 -17.91
CA ILE A 540 32.16 -27.10 -16.92
C ILE A 540 31.64 -27.48 -15.52
N PRO A 541 32.49 -27.90 -14.56
CA PRO A 541 32.06 -28.15 -13.20
C PRO A 541 31.65 -26.82 -12.54
N ALA A 542 30.35 -26.52 -12.59
CA ALA A 542 29.75 -25.30 -12.05
C ALA A 542 29.99 -25.20 -10.53
N ARG A 543 31.00 -24.41 -10.16
CA ARG A 543 31.24 -24.01 -8.77
C ARG A 543 30.02 -23.26 -8.26
N ASP A 544 29.60 -23.56 -7.03
CA ASP A 544 28.72 -22.65 -6.30
C ASP A 544 29.38 -21.28 -6.23
N ILE A 545 28.63 -20.23 -6.58
CA ILE A 545 29.04 -18.86 -6.25
C ILE A 545 29.06 -18.77 -4.74
N ARG A 546 30.27 -18.72 -4.19
CA ARG A 546 30.46 -18.54 -2.75
C ARG A 546 30.17 -17.08 -2.44
N TYR A 547 29.07 -16.85 -1.73
CA TYR A 547 28.47 -15.54 -1.53
C TYR A 547 29.49 -14.50 -1.02
N GLU A 548 30.34 -14.89 -0.08
CA GLU A 548 31.41 -14.07 0.50
C GLU A 548 32.62 -13.86 -0.41
N GLU A 549 32.91 -14.80 -1.33
CA GLU A 549 34.15 -14.84 -2.13
C GLU A 549 33.96 -14.31 -3.56
N GLU A 550 32.75 -14.39 -4.12
CA GLU A 550 32.46 -14.09 -5.53
C GLU A 550 31.28 -13.11 -5.67
N ALA A 551 30.15 -13.32 -4.97
CA ALA A 551 28.99 -12.43 -5.10
C ALA A 551 29.20 -11.07 -4.42
N ILE A 552 29.63 -11.05 -3.15
CA ILE A 552 29.85 -9.84 -2.36
C ILE A 552 30.88 -8.89 -3.00
N PRO A 553 32.05 -9.35 -3.51
CA PRO A 553 32.99 -8.44 -4.15
C PRO A 553 32.46 -7.87 -5.47
N ILE A 554 31.89 -8.70 -6.34
CA ILE A 554 31.39 -8.29 -7.67
C ILE A 554 30.17 -7.36 -7.55
N LEU A 555 29.17 -7.71 -6.75
CA LEU A 555 28.01 -6.86 -6.51
C LEU A 555 28.34 -5.65 -5.63
N GLY A 556 29.36 -5.76 -4.78
CA GLY A 556 29.82 -4.69 -3.91
C GLY A 556 30.49 -3.55 -4.68
N GLU A 557 31.42 -3.86 -5.58
CA GLU A 557 32.01 -2.85 -6.48
C GLU A 557 30.93 -2.26 -7.40
N LEU A 558 30.05 -3.09 -7.99
CA LEU A 558 28.92 -2.58 -8.77
C LEU A 558 28.06 -1.59 -7.95
N ALA A 559 27.65 -1.96 -6.74
CA ALA A 559 26.82 -1.13 -5.88
C ALA A 559 27.50 0.18 -5.47
N LEU A 560 28.79 0.12 -5.12
CA LEU A 560 29.63 1.27 -4.78
C LEU A 560 29.77 2.25 -5.94
N ARG A 561 30.12 1.75 -7.14
CA ARG A 561 30.27 2.57 -8.35
C ARG A 561 28.95 3.16 -8.80
N MET A 562 27.85 2.40 -8.71
CA MET A 562 26.51 2.95 -8.88
C MET A 562 26.18 4.02 -7.81
N HIS A 563 26.60 3.85 -6.55
CA HIS A 563 26.28 4.84 -5.51
C HIS A 563 27.03 6.16 -5.72
N LEU A 564 28.29 6.08 -6.17
CA LEU A 564 29.15 7.22 -6.48
C LEU A 564 28.71 7.94 -7.76
N GLU A 565 28.57 7.21 -8.86
CA GLU A 565 28.40 7.78 -10.21
C GLU A 565 26.91 7.99 -10.60
N TRP A 566 25.98 7.24 -9.99
CA TRP A 566 24.56 7.19 -10.38
C TRP A 566 23.62 7.44 -9.20
N PRO A 567 23.38 8.71 -8.79
CA PRO A 567 22.70 9.05 -7.54
C PRO A 567 21.28 8.51 -7.36
N THR A 568 20.62 8.11 -8.46
CA THR A 568 19.28 7.51 -8.51
C THR A 568 19.26 5.99 -8.28
N GLY A 569 20.42 5.32 -8.20
CA GLY A 569 20.54 3.86 -8.06
C GLY A 569 20.23 3.08 -9.35
N VAL A 570 20.38 3.74 -10.50
CA VAL A 570 20.04 3.26 -11.84
C VAL A 570 21.16 3.69 -12.80
N ALA A 571 21.79 2.74 -13.50
CA ALA A 571 23.02 3.00 -14.26
C ALA A 571 23.05 2.23 -15.61
N PRO A 572 23.68 2.76 -16.68
CA PRO A 572 23.61 2.18 -18.02
C PRO A 572 24.06 0.71 -18.10
N GLU A 573 23.47 -0.07 -19.00
CA GLU A 573 23.86 -1.47 -19.23
C GLU A 573 25.35 -1.59 -19.58
N ASP A 574 25.85 -0.78 -20.53
CA ASP A 574 27.29 -0.73 -20.85
C ASP A 574 28.17 -0.41 -19.62
N PHE A 575 27.66 0.36 -18.65
CA PHE A 575 28.37 0.64 -17.41
C PHE A 575 28.32 -0.56 -16.47
N VAL A 576 27.16 -1.19 -16.29
CA VAL A 576 26.99 -2.35 -15.41
C VAL A 576 27.77 -3.55 -15.94
N ILE A 577 27.71 -3.85 -17.24
CA ILE A 577 28.54 -4.87 -17.88
C ILE A 577 30.03 -4.58 -17.67
N ARG A 578 30.51 -3.35 -17.91
CA ARG A 578 31.93 -3.01 -17.71
C ARG A 578 32.38 -3.18 -16.26
N THR A 579 31.60 -2.71 -15.29
CA THR A 579 31.95 -2.79 -13.87
C THR A 579 31.91 -4.25 -13.38
N LEU A 580 30.91 -5.04 -13.78
CA LEU A 580 30.87 -6.49 -13.53
C LEU A 580 32.07 -7.21 -14.18
N THR A 581 32.41 -6.83 -15.42
CA THR A 581 33.56 -7.39 -16.17
C THR A 581 34.87 -7.10 -15.45
N GLN A 582 35.09 -5.86 -15.00
CA GLN A 582 36.29 -5.46 -14.26
C GLN A 582 36.39 -6.21 -12.94
N ALA A 583 35.34 -6.19 -12.11
CA ALA A 583 35.34 -6.87 -10.81
C ALA A 583 35.53 -8.39 -10.97
N HIS A 584 34.94 -9.02 -12.00
CA HIS A 584 35.14 -10.43 -12.26
C HIS A 584 36.58 -10.76 -12.71
N GLN A 585 37.22 -9.92 -13.52
CA GLN A 585 38.66 -10.06 -13.85
C GLN A 585 39.53 -9.97 -12.59
N GLU A 586 39.31 -8.94 -11.77
CA GLU A 586 40.13 -8.65 -10.58
C GLU A 586 39.98 -9.73 -9.50
N HIS A 587 38.80 -10.33 -9.33
CA HIS A 587 38.55 -11.35 -8.31
C HIS A 587 38.74 -12.81 -8.77
N THR A 588 38.65 -13.12 -10.07
CA THR A 588 38.74 -14.51 -10.56
C THR A 588 39.93 -14.80 -11.49
N GLY A 589 40.58 -13.77 -12.04
CA GLY A 589 41.76 -13.93 -12.90
C GLY A 589 41.51 -14.55 -14.28
N VAL A 590 40.24 -14.61 -14.73
CA VAL A 590 39.88 -15.08 -16.08
C VAL A 590 40.24 -14.05 -17.16
N THR A 591 40.25 -14.45 -18.44
CA THR A 591 40.57 -13.52 -19.52
C THR A 591 39.47 -12.45 -19.71
N PRO A 592 39.79 -11.26 -20.27
CA PRO A 592 38.78 -10.20 -20.45
C PRO A 592 37.55 -10.62 -21.25
N ILE A 593 37.71 -11.51 -22.23
CA ILE A 593 36.62 -12.01 -23.10
C ILE A 593 35.72 -12.97 -22.32
N GLU A 594 36.29 -13.80 -21.44
CA GLU A 594 35.52 -14.68 -20.56
C GLU A 594 34.78 -13.88 -19.49
N ALA A 595 35.42 -12.84 -18.93
CA ALA A 595 34.78 -11.94 -17.97
C ALA A 595 33.64 -11.13 -18.59
N GLU A 596 33.79 -10.60 -19.81
CA GLU A 596 32.72 -9.85 -20.49
C GLU A 596 31.52 -10.77 -20.81
N ARG A 597 31.79 -11.99 -21.26
CA ARG A 597 30.73 -13.00 -21.46
C ARG A 597 30.06 -13.36 -20.14
N SER A 598 30.84 -13.59 -19.08
CA SER A 598 30.31 -13.91 -17.74
C SER A 598 29.53 -12.74 -17.13
N ALA A 599 29.90 -11.49 -17.43
CA ALA A 599 29.17 -10.29 -16.98
C ALA A 599 27.85 -10.09 -17.72
N LYS A 600 27.81 -10.39 -19.03
CA LYS A 600 26.58 -10.40 -19.83
C LYS A 600 25.61 -11.50 -19.37
N GLU A 601 26.10 -12.74 -19.25
CA GLU A 601 25.30 -13.86 -18.71
C GLU A 601 24.87 -13.59 -17.26
N PHE A 602 25.74 -12.97 -16.43
CA PHE A 602 25.37 -12.53 -15.09
C PHE A 602 24.17 -11.59 -15.12
N LEU A 603 24.25 -10.51 -15.92
CA LEU A 603 23.27 -9.44 -15.90
C LEU A 603 21.90 -9.92 -16.38
N GLU A 604 21.90 -10.63 -17.51
CA GLU A 604 20.73 -11.29 -18.09
C GLU A 604 20.02 -12.20 -17.06
N ARG A 605 20.78 -13.07 -16.37
CA ARG A 605 20.22 -14.03 -15.40
C ARG A 605 19.89 -13.38 -14.05
N ALA A 606 20.63 -12.37 -13.64
CA ALA A 606 20.35 -11.58 -12.45
C ALA A 606 19.00 -10.84 -12.56
N GLY A 607 18.64 -10.40 -13.77
CA GLY A 607 17.29 -9.93 -14.10
C GLY A 607 16.27 -11.08 -14.17
N ARG A 608 16.46 -12.02 -15.09
CA ARG A 608 15.48 -13.06 -15.46
C ARG A 608 15.19 -14.09 -14.35
N GLU A 609 16.22 -14.64 -13.71
CA GLU A 609 16.10 -15.79 -12.80
C GLU A 609 16.12 -15.37 -11.31
N VAL A 610 16.86 -14.31 -10.96
CA VAL A 610 17.24 -14.00 -9.57
C VAL A 610 16.56 -12.73 -9.03
N GLN A 611 16.23 -11.79 -9.91
CA GLN A 611 15.65 -10.47 -9.59
C GLN A 611 16.48 -9.61 -8.62
N ILE A 612 17.79 -9.86 -8.47
CA ILE A 612 18.67 -9.10 -7.55
C ILE A 612 19.09 -7.74 -8.13
N LEU A 613 19.41 -7.75 -9.42
CA LEU A 613 19.35 -6.59 -10.29
C LEU A 613 18.04 -6.68 -11.08
N LEU A 614 17.47 -5.53 -11.38
CA LEU A 614 16.37 -5.40 -12.31
C LEU A 614 16.79 -4.37 -13.35
N GLU A 615 16.50 -4.68 -14.60
CA GLU A 615 16.14 -3.67 -15.58
C GLU A 615 15.18 -2.70 -14.89
N ARG A 616 15.53 -1.41 -14.83
CA ARG A 616 14.48 -0.38 -14.66
C ARG A 616 13.87 -0.02 -16.01
N GLY A 617 13.98 -1.03 -16.89
CA GLY A 617 13.93 -1.09 -18.32
C GLY A 617 15.31 -1.20 -19.02
N ALA A 618 15.37 -2.00 -20.08
CA ALA A 618 16.37 -2.13 -21.15
C ALA A 618 17.29 -0.93 -21.31
N GLY A 619 18.46 -1.07 -20.68
CA GLY A 619 19.59 -0.19 -20.88
C GLY A 619 20.00 0.64 -19.66
N GLN A 620 19.26 0.65 -18.54
CA GLN A 620 19.75 1.16 -17.25
C GLN A 620 19.35 0.24 -16.08
N TRP A 621 20.28 -0.58 -15.63
CA TRP A 621 20.07 -1.58 -14.59
C TRP A 621 20.14 -0.97 -13.18
N GLY A 622 19.35 -1.49 -12.25
CA GLY A 622 19.22 -1.02 -10.87
C GLY A 622 18.99 -2.17 -9.89
N PHE A 623 19.47 -2.07 -8.65
CA PHE A 623 19.20 -3.10 -7.63
C PHE A 623 17.69 -3.20 -7.32
N LEU A 624 17.22 -4.40 -6.93
CA LEU A 624 15.83 -4.72 -6.59
C LEU A 624 15.15 -3.68 -5.69
N HIS A 625 15.89 -3.24 -4.66
CA HIS A 625 15.55 -2.15 -3.75
C HIS A 625 16.83 -1.32 -3.54
N LEU A 626 16.71 -0.01 -3.31
CA LEU A 626 17.87 0.86 -3.04
C LEU A 626 18.71 0.31 -1.87
N THR A 627 18.06 -0.18 -0.82
CA THR A 627 18.73 -0.75 0.35
C THR A 627 19.49 -2.04 0.10
N PHE A 628 19.25 -2.76 -1.02
CA PHE A 628 20.18 -3.81 -1.46
C PHE A 628 21.45 -3.21 -2.05
N GLN A 629 21.38 -2.11 -2.80
CA GLN A 629 22.57 -1.38 -3.23
C GLN A 629 23.34 -0.80 -2.02
N GLU A 630 22.64 -0.21 -1.05
CA GLU A 630 23.27 0.33 0.17
C GLU A 630 23.94 -0.79 0.99
N PHE A 631 23.27 -1.95 1.12
CA PHE A 631 23.83 -3.14 1.74
C PHE A 631 25.06 -3.69 0.99
N PHE A 632 24.98 -3.91 -0.32
CA PHE A 632 26.13 -4.41 -1.09
C PHE A 632 27.29 -3.42 -1.12
N THR A 633 27.03 -2.12 -1.15
CA THR A 633 28.08 -1.08 -1.01
C THR A 633 28.80 -1.22 0.34
N ALA A 634 28.05 -1.35 1.43
CA ALA A 634 28.60 -1.48 2.77
C ALA A 634 29.41 -2.78 2.95
N VAL A 635 28.88 -3.91 2.47
CA VAL A 635 29.50 -5.23 2.62
C VAL A 635 30.67 -5.42 1.65
N GLY A 636 30.62 -4.85 0.45
CA GLY A 636 31.74 -4.79 -0.50
C GLY A 636 32.92 -4.00 0.08
N LEU A 637 32.68 -2.81 0.64
CA LEU A 637 33.70 -2.02 1.33
C LEU A 637 34.31 -2.76 2.53
N LEU A 638 33.54 -3.59 3.24
CA LEU A 638 34.03 -4.44 4.33
C LEU A 638 34.82 -5.66 3.85
N SER A 639 34.53 -6.16 2.64
CA SER A 639 35.26 -7.25 1.98
C SER A 639 36.61 -6.77 1.46
N ALA A 640 36.65 -5.58 0.84
CA ALA A 640 37.87 -4.90 0.37
C ALA A 640 38.67 -4.21 1.49
N GLU A 641 38.27 -4.37 2.76
CA GLU A 641 38.84 -3.73 3.96
C GLU A 641 38.93 -2.19 3.92
N ASN A 642 38.19 -1.55 3.01
CA ASN A 642 38.20 -0.10 2.75
C ASN A 642 37.03 0.65 3.44
N PHE A 643 36.25 -0.02 4.28
CA PHE A 643 35.08 0.56 4.95
C PHE A 643 35.42 1.71 5.90
N GLU A 644 36.33 1.52 6.86
CA GLU A 644 36.66 2.54 7.88
C GLU A 644 37.04 3.92 7.26
N PRO A 645 37.95 4.05 6.27
CA PRO A 645 38.31 5.36 5.70
C PRO A 645 37.18 6.01 4.88
N VAL A 646 36.48 5.25 4.02
CA VAL A 646 35.38 5.79 3.18
C VAL A 646 34.20 6.23 4.05
N ALA A 647 33.89 5.46 5.09
CA ALA A 647 32.84 5.81 6.05
C ALA A 647 33.18 7.06 6.89
N LEU A 648 34.46 7.35 7.15
CA LEU A 648 34.89 8.60 7.77
C LEU A 648 34.85 9.78 6.79
N GLU A 649 35.27 9.59 5.54
CA GLU A 649 35.20 10.66 4.51
C GLU A 649 33.75 11.12 4.25
N HIS A 650 32.80 10.19 4.29
CA HIS A 650 31.39 10.47 3.99
C HIS A 650 30.48 10.51 5.23
N LEU A 651 31.07 10.60 6.43
CA LEU A 651 30.40 10.42 7.73
C LEU A 651 29.14 11.29 7.96
N PHE A 652 29.08 12.47 7.35
CA PHE A 652 27.96 13.41 7.49
C PHE A 652 27.18 13.66 6.19
N ASN A 653 27.36 12.79 5.18
CA ASN A 653 26.62 12.79 3.92
C ASN A 653 25.35 11.92 4.07
N PRO A 654 24.13 12.47 3.96
CA PRO A 654 22.89 11.71 4.15
C PRO A 654 22.74 10.50 3.22
N ARG A 655 23.36 10.51 2.03
CA ARG A 655 23.35 9.34 1.11
C ARG A 655 24.13 8.15 1.66
N TRP A 656 25.07 8.38 2.58
CA TRP A 656 25.94 7.34 3.13
C TRP A 656 25.51 6.86 4.52
N GLU A 657 24.54 7.52 5.18
CA GLU A 657 24.14 7.16 6.54
C GLU A 657 23.71 5.69 6.65
N GLU A 658 22.84 5.22 5.75
CA GLU A 658 22.38 3.83 5.74
C GLU A 658 23.50 2.84 5.38
N ILE A 659 24.41 3.21 4.47
CA ILE A 659 25.61 2.40 4.13
C ILE A 659 26.50 2.22 5.36
N ILE A 660 26.77 3.30 6.10
CA ILE A 660 27.62 3.28 7.30
C ILE A 660 26.93 2.48 8.42
N ARG A 661 25.60 2.64 8.59
CA ARG A 661 24.80 1.91 9.57
C ARG A 661 24.73 0.41 9.29
N LEU A 662 24.42 0.02 8.04
CA LEU A 662 24.43 -1.38 7.61
C LEU A 662 25.83 -1.99 7.71
N GLY A 663 26.88 -1.25 7.34
CA GLY A 663 28.26 -1.70 7.46
C GLY A 663 28.68 -1.97 8.90
N VAL A 664 28.43 -1.03 9.83
CA VAL A 664 28.72 -1.26 11.25
C VAL A 664 27.90 -2.43 11.81
N GLY A 665 26.62 -2.55 11.45
CA GLY A 665 25.81 -3.71 11.84
C GLY A 665 26.36 -5.03 11.30
N TYR A 666 26.83 -5.08 10.05
CA TYR A 666 27.38 -6.28 9.42
C TYR A 666 28.74 -6.66 10.02
N MET A 667 29.63 -5.68 10.19
CA MET A 667 30.92 -5.83 10.85
C MET A 667 30.78 -6.36 12.29
N ALA A 668 29.79 -5.83 13.04
CA ALA A 668 29.49 -6.23 14.40
C ALA A 668 28.86 -7.63 14.50
N LEU A 669 27.75 -7.86 13.79
CA LEU A 669 26.87 -9.00 14.05
C LEU A 669 27.13 -10.21 13.14
N ILE A 670 27.55 -9.97 11.90
CA ILE A 670 27.82 -11.03 10.90
C ILE A 670 29.29 -11.41 10.93
N GLN A 671 30.20 -10.46 10.68
CA GLN A 671 31.65 -10.69 10.71
C GLN A 671 32.22 -10.83 12.13
N LYS A 672 31.47 -10.44 13.18
CA LYS A 672 31.85 -10.55 14.60
C LYS A 672 33.16 -9.81 14.94
N ARG A 673 33.50 -8.77 14.18
CA ARG A 673 34.70 -7.93 14.33
C ARG A 673 34.51 -6.88 15.45
N ALA A 674 34.25 -7.34 16.67
CA ALA A 674 33.90 -6.48 17.81
C ALA A 674 34.95 -5.40 18.12
N GLN A 675 36.24 -5.70 18.02
CA GLN A 675 37.32 -4.72 18.28
C GLN A 675 37.39 -3.61 17.22
N ALA A 676 37.17 -3.94 15.94
CA ALA A 676 37.11 -2.94 14.86
C ALA A 676 35.87 -2.07 15.03
N THR A 677 34.71 -2.70 15.28
CA THR A 677 33.45 -2.01 15.61
C THR A 677 33.61 -1.02 16.76
N GLN A 678 34.24 -1.44 17.87
CA GLN A 678 34.50 -0.59 19.03
C GLN A 678 35.45 0.58 18.70
N ARG A 679 36.47 0.36 17.87
CA ARG A 679 37.41 1.40 17.42
C ARG A 679 36.70 2.42 16.53
N PHE A 680 35.98 1.97 15.50
CA PHE A 680 35.29 2.81 14.54
C PHE A 680 34.22 3.67 15.22
N VAL A 681 33.37 3.09 16.07
CA VAL A 681 32.33 3.86 16.79
C VAL A 681 32.94 4.91 17.73
N ARG A 682 34.12 4.66 18.31
CA ARG A 682 34.87 5.68 19.06
C ARG A 682 35.48 6.77 18.19
N GLN A 683 36.02 6.42 17.01
CA GLN A 683 36.51 7.42 16.05
C GLN A 683 35.37 8.33 15.57
N VAL A 684 34.18 7.77 15.31
CA VAL A 684 32.97 8.53 14.99
C VAL A 684 32.54 9.43 16.15
N LEU A 685 32.49 8.92 17.38
CA LEU A 685 32.14 9.71 18.57
C LEU A 685 33.10 10.87 18.83
N ALA A 686 34.39 10.67 18.58
CA ALA A 686 35.47 11.64 18.79
C ALA A 686 35.79 12.50 17.54
N HIS A 687 34.98 12.45 16.48
CA HIS A 687 35.28 13.16 15.23
C HIS A 687 35.05 14.66 15.35
N GLU A 688 36.13 15.44 15.45
CA GLU A 688 36.07 16.91 15.38
C GLU A 688 35.73 17.40 13.95
N VAL A 689 34.84 18.39 13.83
CA VAL A 689 34.37 18.89 12.52
C VAL A 689 35.04 20.23 12.19
N ILE A 690 36.22 20.15 11.57
CA ILE A 690 37.02 21.34 11.20
C ILE A 690 36.38 22.03 9.97
N SER A 691 35.57 23.06 10.20
CA SER A 691 34.93 23.88 9.16
C SER A 691 35.55 25.29 9.11
N PRO A 692 36.08 25.78 7.96
CA PRO A 692 36.75 27.09 7.88
C PRO A 692 35.86 28.34 8.04
N GLN A 693 34.54 28.18 8.11
CA GLN A 693 33.59 29.30 8.15
C GLN A 693 32.92 29.38 9.52
N GLN A 694 33.45 30.23 10.40
CA GLN A 694 32.99 30.42 11.76
C GLN A 694 31.66 31.21 11.83
N HIS A 695 30.52 30.53 11.75
CA HIS A 695 29.28 30.90 12.46
C HIS A 695 28.33 29.69 12.55
N LEU A 696 27.50 29.68 13.61
CA LEU A 696 26.47 28.67 13.97
C LEU A 696 26.99 27.38 14.64
N SER A 697 26.50 27.13 15.86
CA SER A 697 26.87 26.07 16.81
C SER A 697 26.24 24.69 16.50
N THR A 698 26.18 24.34 15.22
CA THR A 698 25.46 23.14 14.72
C THR A 698 26.39 22.03 14.22
N SER A 699 27.66 22.34 13.96
CA SER A 699 28.69 21.40 13.48
C SER A 699 29.17 20.42 14.57
N GLU A 700 29.30 20.89 15.81
CA GLU A 700 29.86 20.17 16.97
C GLU A 700 29.04 18.94 17.42
N ARG A 701 27.93 18.62 16.74
CA ARG A 701 26.84 17.80 17.29
C ARG A 701 26.35 16.67 16.39
N LYS A 702 26.80 16.59 15.14
CA LYS A 702 26.55 15.41 14.29
C LYS A 702 27.26 14.11 14.75
N PRO A 703 28.50 14.14 15.30
CA PRO A 703 29.21 12.93 15.75
C PRO A 703 28.39 12.06 16.72
N VAL A 704 27.77 12.68 17.72
CA VAL A 704 27.00 12.00 18.77
C VAL A 704 25.73 11.33 18.22
N TYR A 705 24.99 12.04 17.36
CA TYR A 705 23.79 11.52 16.70
C TYR A 705 24.10 10.21 15.96
N LEU A 706 25.14 10.21 15.13
CA LEU A 706 25.52 9.03 14.37
C LEU A 706 26.12 7.93 15.25
N ALA A 707 26.99 8.27 16.21
CA ALA A 707 27.54 7.28 17.16
C ALA A 707 26.44 6.51 17.92
N ALA A 708 25.33 7.17 18.25
CA ALA A 708 24.17 6.54 18.88
C ALA A 708 23.42 5.60 17.93
N LEU A 709 23.21 6.01 16.68
CA LEU A 709 22.63 5.14 15.65
C LEU A 709 23.51 3.90 15.41
N LEU A 710 24.82 4.09 15.24
CA LEU A 710 25.79 2.99 15.05
C LEU A 710 25.85 2.05 16.26
N ALA A 711 25.75 2.57 17.49
CA ALA A 711 25.62 1.74 18.69
C ALA A 711 24.35 0.89 18.68
N SER A 712 23.23 1.43 18.17
CA SER A 712 21.97 0.69 18.02
C SER A 712 21.97 -0.40 16.93
N GLU A 713 22.86 -0.30 15.93
CA GLU A 713 23.05 -1.36 14.93
C GLU A 713 24.00 -2.45 15.43
N ALA A 714 25.01 -2.10 16.23
CA ALA A 714 26.00 -3.04 16.77
C ALA A 714 25.51 -3.79 18.03
N GLY A 715 24.59 -3.20 18.81
CA GLY A 715 23.99 -3.81 19.99
C GLY A 715 25.01 -4.20 21.07
N ASP A 716 24.79 -5.35 21.69
CA ASP A 716 25.68 -5.94 22.72
C ASP A 716 27.07 -6.37 22.19
N THR A 717 27.35 -6.22 20.90
CA THR A 717 28.72 -6.33 20.37
C THR A 717 29.63 -5.21 20.87
N LEU A 718 29.05 -4.04 21.21
CA LEU A 718 29.78 -2.97 21.88
C LEU A 718 29.84 -3.23 23.39
N PRO A 719 31.01 -3.07 24.04
CA PRO A 719 31.11 -3.29 25.48
C PRO A 719 30.25 -2.27 26.25
N PRO A 720 29.59 -2.65 27.35
CA PRO A 720 28.70 -1.78 28.11
C PRO A 720 29.31 -0.44 28.54
N SER A 721 30.62 -0.38 28.76
CA SER A 721 31.33 0.87 29.07
C SER A 721 31.26 1.88 27.91
N LEU A 722 31.38 1.45 26.65
CA LEU A 722 31.21 2.32 25.48
C LEU A 722 29.73 2.63 25.21
N GLN A 723 28.81 1.68 25.48
CA GLN A 723 27.38 1.99 25.41
C GLN A 723 27.00 3.13 26.38
N VAL A 724 27.53 3.12 27.61
CA VAL A 724 27.33 4.19 28.61
C VAL A 724 28.06 5.49 28.24
N GLU A 725 29.27 5.40 27.66
CA GLU A 725 30.03 6.55 27.11
C GLU A 725 29.20 7.30 26.05
N ILE A 726 28.55 6.57 25.14
CA ILE A 726 27.67 7.14 24.10
C ILE A 726 26.34 7.64 24.68
N ALA A 727 25.73 6.91 25.63
CA ALA A 727 24.48 7.36 26.28
C ALA A 727 24.65 8.71 26.99
N LYS A 728 25.80 8.93 27.65
CA LYS A 728 26.18 10.22 28.24
C LYS A 728 26.37 11.31 27.22
N ALA A 729 27.02 11.01 26.10
CA ALA A 729 27.14 11.96 25.00
C ALA A 729 25.77 12.36 24.43
N VAL A 730 24.85 11.39 24.21
CA VAL A 730 23.48 11.63 23.73
C VAL A 730 22.68 12.47 24.71
N MET A 731 22.85 12.26 26.01
CA MET A 731 22.20 13.07 27.04
C MET A 731 22.66 14.54 27.01
N THR A 732 23.97 14.79 27.04
CA THR A 732 24.54 16.15 26.90
C THR A 732 24.15 16.80 25.56
N TRP A 733 24.10 16.01 24.49
CA TRP A 733 23.64 16.45 23.18
C TRP A 733 22.17 16.88 23.20
N ASN A 734 21.27 16.07 23.78
CA ASN A 734 19.84 16.36 23.93
C ASN A 734 19.61 17.67 24.71
N GLN A 735 20.31 17.86 25.83
CA GLN A 735 20.32 19.13 26.58
C GLN A 735 20.68 20.32 25.68
N SER A 736 21.60 20.14 24.72
CA SER A 736 22.10 21.23 23.87
C SER A 736 21.25 21.56 22.63
N VAL A 737 20.59 20.59 21.97
CA VAL A 737 19.91 20.78 20.67
C VAL A 737 18.43 21.17 20.79
N PRO A 738 17.78 21.74 19.76
CA PRO A 738 16.33 21.88 19.72
C PRO A 738 15.61 20.52 19.69
N GLU A 739 14.41 20.46 20.26
CA GLU A 739 13.58 19.24 20.27
C GLU A 739 13.37 18.68 18.85
N THR A 740 13.18 19.53 17.84
CA THR A 740 13.01 19.12 16.44
C THR A 740 14.19 18.32 15.86
N VAL A 741 15.36 18.37 16.51
CA VAL A 741 16.56 17.59 16.17
C VAL A 741 16.70 16.35 17.06
N ALA A 742 16.32 16.44 18.34
CA ALA A 742 16.39 15.32 19.28
C ALA A 742 15.27 14.28 19.12
N LEU A 743 14.03 14.74 18.89
CA LEU A 743 12.83 13.89 18.83
C LEU A 743 12.95 12.73 17.81
N PRO A 744 13.49 12.91 16.58
CA PRO A 744 13.68 11.80 15.65
C PRO A 744 14.66 10.74 16.18
N LEU A 745 15.81 11.15 16.70
CA LEU A 745 16.81 10.22 17.26
C LEU A 745 16.24 9.44 18.45
N LEU A 746 15.60 10.15 19.39
CA LEU A 746 15.05 9.52 20.60
C LEU A 746 13.96 8.50 20.25
N ARG A 747 13.11 8.80 19.25
CA ARG A 747 12.09 7.86 18.75
C ARG A 747 12.71 6.64 18.08
N GLU A 748 13.78 6.81 17.32
CA GLU A 748 14.46 5.69 16.65
C GLU A 748 15.24 4.80 17.64
N LEU A 749 15.88 5.41 18.64
CA LEU A 749 16.59 4.70 19.71
C LEU A 749 15.63 3.97 20.66
N ALA A 750 14.41 4.48 20.88
CA ALA A 750 13.36 3.81 21.67
C ALA A 750 13.00 2.40 21.15
N LEU A 751 13.26 2.12 19.86
CA LEU A 751 12.96 0.84 19.22
C LEU A 751 14.11 -0.18 19.35
N THR A 752 15.00 -0.03 20.34
CA THR A 752 16.30 -0.72 20.38
C THR A 752 16.73 -1.11 21.80
N GLU A 753 17.59 -2.12 21.91
CA GLU A 753 18.23 -2.54 23.17
C GLU A 753 19.09 -1.42 23.81
N PHE A 754 19.51 -0.42 23.02
CA PHE A 754 20.21 0.78 23.52
C PHE A 754 19.31 1.74 24.31
N ALA A 755 17.98 1.62 24.19
CA ALA A 755 17.03 2.46 24.93
C ALA A 755 17.23 2.37 26.45
N GLU A 756 17.45 1.18 27.00
CA GLU A 756 17.68 0.98 28.45
C GLU A 756 18.99 1.63 28.93
N ARG A 757 20.02 1.72 28.08
CA ARG A 757 21.29 2.41 28.39
C ARG A 757 21.11 3.93 28.46
N LEU A 758 20.32 4.48 27.54
CA LEU A 758 19.96 5.90 27.57
C LEU A 758 19.00 6.20 28.73
N LEU A 759 18.13 5.25 29.08
CA LEU A 759 17.20 5.34 30.20
C LEU A 759 17.92 5.34 31.56
N ASP A 760 18.97 4.53 31.74
CA ASP A 760 19.82 4.57 32.95
C ASP A 760 20.40 5.98 33.20
N GLU A 761 20.88 6.65 32.14
CA GLU A 761 21.43 8.01 32.24
C GLU A 761 20.34 9.07 32.43
N LEU A 762 19.22 8.98 31.71
CA LEU A 762 18.09 9.89 31.85
C LEU A 762 17.47 9.83 33.26
N LEU A 763 17.27 8.63 33.82
CA LEU A 763 16.77 8.46 35.19
C LEU A 763 17.73 9.05 36.22
N SER A 764 19.04 8.93 36.00
CA SER A 764 20.07 9.53 36.87
C SER A 764 20.04 11.07 36.87
N ASN A 765 19.52 11.68 35.80
CA ASN A 765 19.41 13.13 35.63
C ASN A 765 17.98 13.69 35.83
N ALA A 766 16.96 12.84 36.02
CA ALA A 766 15.56 13.25 36.17
C ALA A 766 15.30 14.12 37.41
N SER A 767 16.18 14.04 38.42
CA SER A 767 16.18 14.87 39.63
C SER A 767 17.13 16.07 39.55
N SER A 768 17.48 16.54 38.34
CA SER A 768 18.29 17.76 38.18
C SER A 768 17.61 18.99 38.78
N ASN A 769 18.40 19.88 39.37
CA ASN A 769 17.94 21.19 39.86
C ASN A 769 17.81 22.23 38.72
N GLU A 770 18.27 21.91 37.51
CA GLU A 770 18.20 22.80 36.35
C GLU A 770 16.95 22.48 35.52
N GLU A 771 15.98 23.40 35.51
CA GLU A 771 14.63 23.18 34.96
C GLU A 771 14.64 22.87 33.45
N THR A 772 15.53 23.49 32.67
CA THR A 772 15.72 23.25 31.22
C THR A 772 16.28 21.85 30.91
N VAL A 773 17.13 21.32 31.80
CA VAL A 773 17.64 19.94 31.71
C VAL A 773 16.54 18.96 32.08
N GLN A 774 15.84 19.22 33.18
CA GLN A 774 14.74 18.37 33.66
C GLN A 774 13.59 18.31 32.65
N GLU A 775 13.24 19.43 32.01
CA GLU A 775 12.23 19.50 30.95
C GLU A 775 12.53 18.51 29.82
N LYS A 776 13.77 18.50 29.33
CA LYS A 776 14.24 17.66 28.24
C LYS A 776 14.44 16.19 28.63
N VAL A 777 14.74 15.92 29.90
CA VAL A 777 14.76 14.54 30.43
C VAL A 777 13.36 13.96 30.42
N LEU A 778 12.37 14.68 30.94
CA LEU A 778 10.98 14.22 30.98
C LEU A 778 10.43 13.94 29.58
N LEU A 779 10.73 14.82 28.61
CA LEU A 779 10.39 14.60 27.20
C LEU A 779 11.02 13.31 26.65
N ALA A 780 12.31 13.09 26.89
CA ALA A 780 13.01 11.88 26.45
C ALA A 780 12.47 10.60 27.12
N LEU A 781 12.14 10.65 28.41
CA LEU A 781 11.52 9.53 29.14
C LEU A 781 10.16 9.14 28.54
N GLY A 782 9.32 10.11 28.15
CA GLY A 782 8.05 9.83 27.46
C GLY A 782 8.25 9.11 26.11
N ILE A 783 9.36 9.38 25.42
CA ILE A 783 9.66 8.83 24.09
C ILE A 783 10.29 7.44 24.16
N LEU A 784 11.17 7.17 25.13
CA LEU A 784 11.82 5.86 25.27
C LEU A 784 10.86 4.77 25.79
N ARG A 785 9.76 5.16 26.44
CA ARG A 785 8.69 4.25 26.90
C ARG A 785 9.20 3.21 27.92
N GLY A 786 8.43 2.15 28.15
CA GLY A 786 8.77 1.07 29.09
C GLY A 786 8.27 1.30 30.52
N ALA A 787 8.44 0.30 31.39
CA ALA A 787 7.92 0.36 32.76
C ALA A 787 8.71 1.34 33.66
N ARG A 788 10.03 1.38 33.53
CA ARG A 788 10.92 2.25 34.32
C ARG A 788 10.69 3.74 34.00
N ALA A 789 10.53 4.09 32.72
CA ALA A 789 10.24 5.46 32.31
C ALA A 789 8.86 5.94 32.79
N ARG A 790 7.82 5.12 32.63
CA ARG A 790 6.47 5.41 33.18
C ARG A 790 6.49 5.60 34.69
N GLN A 791 7.18 4.75 35.45
CA GLN A 791 7.33 4.93 36.89
C GLN A 791 7.99 6.28 37.26
N ALA A 792 8.99 6.73 36.49
CA ALA A 792 9.62 8.03 36.70
C ALA A 792 8.69 9.21 36.35
N LEU A 793 7.91 9.10 35.26
CA LEU A 793 6.89 10.10 34.91
C LEU A 793 5.76 10.16 35.95
N GLN A 794 5.32 9.02 36.47
CA GLN A 794 4.33 8.91 37.56
C GLN A 794 4.81 9.51 38.89
N LEU A 795 6.13 9.55 39.12
CA LEU A 795 6.74 10.26 40.25
C LEU A 795 6.85 11.77 39.97
N ALA A 796 7.29 12.15 38.77
CA ALA A 796 7.37 13.56 38.35
C ALA A 796 5.99 14.24 38.28
N ALA A 797 4.92 13.51 37.93
CA ALA A 797 3.53 13.95 38.00
C ALA A 797 3.07 14.33 39.41
N LYS A 798 3.82 13.93 40.45
CA LYS A 798 3.55 14.23 41.87
C LYS A 798 4.55 15.26 42.44
N ALA A 799 5.40 15.86 41.60
CA ALA A 799 6.33 16.91 42.00
C ALA A 799 5.62 18.22 42.41
N GLN A 800 6.24 19.01 43.30
CA GLN A 800 5.61 20.24 43.80
C GLN A 800 5.56 21.38 42.75
N ASN A 801 6.58 21.51 41.90
CA ASN A 801 6.58 22.47 40.79
C ASN A 801 5.57 22.06 39.71
N SER A 802 4.67 22.98 39.33
CA SER A 802 3.67 22.74 38.29
C SER A 802 4.24 22.74 36.86
N ALA A 803 5.37 23.40 36.60
CA ALA A 803 6.03 23.33 35.29
C ALA A 803 6.45 21.88 34.96
N ILE A 804 7.05 21.17 35.93
CA ILE A 804 7.37 19.74 35.84
C ILE A 804 6.12 18.92 35.49
N ARG A 805 5.01 19.15 36.21
CA ARG A 805 3.76 18.39 36.00
C ARG A 805 3.13 18.64 34.62
N ALA A 806 3.19 19.88 34.12
CA ALA A 806 2.75 20.23 32.78
C ALA A 806 3.63 19.57 31.70
N GLN A 807 4.95 19.53 31.92
CA GLN A 807 5.87 18.84 31.01
C GLN A 807 5.70 17.32 31.02
N VAL A 808 5.34 16.70 32.15
CA VAL A 808 4.98 15.26 32.18
C VAL A 808 3.80 15.00 31.26
N ALA A 809 2.72 15.78 31.35
CA ALA A 809 1.61 15.67 30.41
C ALA A 809 2.09 15.84 28.95
N ARG A 810 2.87 16.88 28.64
CA ARG A 810 3.45 17.10 27.29
C ARG A 810 4.32 15.94 26.79
N SER A 811 5.10 15.30 27.67
CA SER A 811 5.98 14.18 27.31
C SER A 811 5.21 12.90 26.95
N ILE A 812 4.10 12.60 27.64
CA ILE A 812 3.24 11.45 27.34
C ILE A 812 2.64 11.61 25.93
N ILE A 813 2.22 12.84 25.58
CA ILE A 813 1.69 13.18 24.24
C ILE A 813 2.74 12.97 23.15
N MET A 814 3.93 13.55 23.33
CA MET A 814 4.99 13.49 22.31
C MET A 814 5.65 12.11 22.19
N GLY A 815 5.61 11.31 23.26
CA GLY A 815 6.00 9.90 23.26
C GLY A 815 5.00 8.97 22.59
N GLY A 816 3.71 9.33 22.59
CA GLY A 816 2.66 8.56 21.91
C GLY A 816 2.43 7.17 22.50
N ASP A 817 2.56 7.01 23.82
CA ASP A 817 2.19 5.79 24.55
C ASP A 817 0.77 5.95 25.12
N PRO A 818 -0.23 5.17 24.66
CA PRO A 818 -1.60 5.24 25.18
C PRO A 818 -1.79 4.77 26.63
N MET A 819 -0.75 4.22 27.29
CA MET A 819 -0.92 3.44 28.53
C MET A 819 -0.77 4.20 29.85
N ASP A 820 -0.27 5.44 29.90
CA ASP A 820 -0.13 6.19 31.16
C ASP A 820 -1.38 7.04 31.50
N TRP A 821 -2.55 6.43 31.30
CA TRP A 821 -3.88 7.03 31.47
C TRP A 821 -4.14 7.54 32.88
N GLU A 822 -3.69 6.78 33.88
CA GLU A 822 -3.76 7.12 35.30
C GLU A 822 -3.02 8.43 35.60
N THR A 823 -1.87 8.65 34.95
CA THR A 823 -1.08 9.88 35.07
C THR A 823 -1.77 11.07 34.42
N LEU A 824 -2.30 10.93 33.19
CA LEU A 824 -3.05 12.02 32.55
C LEU A 824 -4.32 12.37 33.33
N SER A 825 -5.01 11.38 33.89
CA SER A 825 -6.21 11.58 34.71
C SER A 825 -5.89 12.33 36.01
N LEU A 826 -4.81 11.95 36.69
CA LEU A 826 -4.30 12.66 37.88
C LEU A 826 -3.95 14.13 37.57
N LEU A 827 -3.39 14.40 36.38
CA LEU A 827 -2.99 15.75 35.97
C LEU A 827 -4.16 16.62 35.46
N ALA A 828 -5.27 16.02 35.02
CA ALA A 828 -6.50 16.76 34.70
C ALA A 828 -7.12 17.45 35.93
N ASP A 829 -6.97 16.84 37.10
CA ASP A 829 -7.37 17.39 38.40
C ASP A 829 -6.28 18.23 39.09
N ASP A 830 -5.17 18.56 38.42
CA ASP A 830 -4.11 19.35 39.05
C ASP A 830 -4.60 20.75 39.49
N ARG A 831 -3.95 21.35 40.49
CA ARG A 831 -4.31 22.69 41.00
C ARG A 831 -3.91 23.84 40.06
N ASP A 832 -2.87 23.69 39.25
CA ASP A 832 -2.41 24.69 38.27
C ASP A 832 -3.17 24.53 36.94
N SER A 833 -3.70 25.63 36.39
CA SER A 833 -4.46 25.61 35.14
C SER A 833 -3.62 25.16 33.94
N ARG A 834 -2.31 25.44 33.93
CA ARG A 834 -1.42 25.07 32.83
C ARG A 834 -1.24 23.55 32.75
N VAL A 835 -1.13 22.89 33.91
CA VAL A 835 -1.04 21.43 34.01
C VAL A 835 -2.31 20.78 33.49
N ARG A 836 -3.48 21.30 33.89
CA ARG A 836 -4.78 20.84 33.38
C ARG A 836 -4.88 21.00 31.86
N SER A 837 -4.52 22.16 31.32
CA SER A 837 -4.51 22.41 29.87
C SER A 837 -3.57 21.47 29.11
N SER A 838 -2.38 21.17 29.64
CA SER A 838 -1.46 20.20 29.05
C SER A 838 -2.00 18.76 29.09
N ALA A 839 -2.66 18.34 30.17
CA ALA A 839 -3.30 17.03 30.26
C ALA A 839 -4.50 16.91 29.29
N LEU A 840 -5.36 17.93 29.25
CA LEU A 840 -6.50 18.05 28.32
C LEU A 840 -6.05 17.93 26.85
N ALA A 841 -4.99 18.65 26.47
CA ALA A 841 -4.41 18.55 25.13
C ALA A 841 -4.00 17.11 24.76
N GLY A 842 -3.61 16.29 25.74
CA GLY A 842 -3.21 14.90 25.52
C GLY A 842 -4.37 13.94 25.28
N PHE A 843 -5.45 14.08 26.05
CA PHE A 843 -6.68 13.33 25.79
C PHE A 843 -7.25 13.61 24.39
N ILE A 844 -7.21 14.88 23.96
CA ILE A 844 -7.63 15.30 22.61
C ILE A 844 -6.69 14.74 21.53
N SER A 845 -5.39 14.65 21.79
CA SER A 845 -4.38 14.19 20.82
C SER A 845 -4.38 12.67 20.60
N SER A 846 -5.15 11.89 21.36
CA SER A 846 -5.24 10.44 21.19
C SER A 846 -5.82 10.05 19.82
N GLN A 847 -5.16 9.14 19.11
CA GLN A 847 -5.71 8.54 17.88
C GLN A 847 -6.61 7.33 18.14
N ASP A 848 -6.46 6.65 19.28
CA ASP A 848 -7.34 5.55 19.73
C ASP A 848 -8.78 6.08 19.95
N PRO A 849 -9.80 5.59 19.19
CA PRO A 849 -11.18 6.03 19.36
C PRO A 849 -11.78 5.63 20.72
N TYR A 850 -11.52 4.41 21.18
CA TYR A 850 -12.14 3.88 22.40
C TYR A 850 -11.68 4.66 23.63
N ARG A 851 -10.38 4.95 23.71
CA ARG A 851 -9.84 5.78 24.80
C ARG A 851 -10.23 7.25 24.68
N ARG A 852 -10.41 7.80 23.47
CA ARG A 852 -10.92 9.18 23.31
C ARG A 852 -12.31 9.34 23.91
N ASP A 853 -13.15 8.34 23.72
CA ASP A 853 -14.51 8.30 24.26
C ASP A 853 -14.48 8.19 25.81
N GLU A 854 -13.61 7.33 26.37
CA GLU A 854 -13.35 7.25 27.81
C GLU A 854 -12.82 8.58 28.40
N ALA A 855 -11.98 9.31 27.66
CA ALA A 855 -11.52 10.65 28.04
C ALA A 855 -12.66 11.64 28.14
N LEU A 856 -13.52 11.70 27.11
CA LEU A 856 -14.62 12.64 27.07
C LEU A 856 -15.61 12.38 28.21
N GLU A 857 -15.91 11.12 28.53
CA GLU A 857 -16.68 10.79 29.73
C GLU A 857 -16.00 11.26 31.02
N LEU A 858 -14.73 10.94 31.25
CA LEU A 858 -14.01 11.34 32.47
C LEU A 858 -13.95 12.87 32.66
N LEU A 859 -13.75 13.61 31.56
CA LEU A 859 -13.60 15.06 31.57
C LEU A 859 -14.94 15.80 31.68
N LEU A 860 -16.01 15.29 31.05
CA LEU A 860 -17.38 15.79 31.26
C LEU A 860 -17.89 15.48 32.67
N ASN A 861 -17.43 14.36 33.27
CA ASN A 861 -17.73 14.03 34.65
C ASN A 861 -16.94 14.83 35.69
N ASN A 862 -15.94 15.63 35.28
CA ASN A 862 -15.14 16.44 36.20
C ASN A 862 -16.00 17.48 36.98
N SER A 863 -15.59 17.77 38.23
CA SER A 863 -16.31 18.66 39.15
C SER A 863 -15.86 20.13 39.10
N ARG A 864 -14.89 20.48 38.25
CA ARG A 864 -14.38 21.85 38.13
C ARG A 864 -14.89 22.57 36.90
N ALA A 865 -15.46 23.74 37.14
CA ALA A 865 -15.96 24.66 36.12
C ALA A 865 -14.98 24.86 34.94
N GLU A 866 -13.71 25.20 35.22
CA GLU A 866 -12.72 25.49 34.18
C GLU A 866 -12.44 24.33 33.22
N VAL A 867 -12.51 23.08 33.71
CA VAL A 867 -12.26 21.86 32.94
C VAL A 867 -13.45 21.57 32.04
N LEU A 868 -14.65 21.55 32.63
CA LEU A 868 -15.91 21.34 31.92
C LEU A 868 -16.14 22.43 30.86
N ARG A 869 -15.83 23.70 31.17
CA ARG A 869 -15.90 24.81 30.21
C ARG A 869 -14.98 24.59 29.01
N HIS A 870 -13.71 24.24 29.23
CA HIS A 870 -12.79 23.98 28.11
C HIS A 870 -13.29 22.83 27.23
N VAL A 871 -13.77 21.73 27.81
CA VAL A 871 -14.25 20.57 27.05
C VAL A 871 -15.49 20.92 26.22
N ILE A 872 -16.44 21.66 26.78
CA ILE A 872 -17.60 22.18 26.02
C ILE A 872 -17.12 23.12 24.90
N GLN A 873 -16.19 24.05 25.19
CA GLN A 873 -15.63 24.98 24.20
C GLN A 873 -14.86 24.26 23.07
N ILE A 874 -14.21 23.13 23.36
CA ILE A 874 -13.57 22.25 22.37
C ILE A 874 -14.63 21.57 21.49
N ILE A 875 -15.71 21.04 22.08
CA ILE A 875 -16.84 20.45 21.34
C ILE A 875 -17.48 21.51 20.42
N VAL A 876 -17.70 22.73 20.92
CA VAL A 876 -18.16 23.90 20.13
C VAL A 876 -17.19 24.23 18.99
N SER A 877 -15.88 24.25 19.26
CA SER A 877 -14.86 24.51 18.23
C SER A 877 -14.86 23.44 17.13
N ILE A 878 -15.04 22.16 17.47
CA ILE A 878 -15.16 21.05 16.51
C ILE A 878 -16.45 21.16 15.69
N ARG A 879 -17.57 21.61 16.29
CA ARG A 879 -18.84 21.75 15.58
C ARG A 879 -18.94 23.02 14.72
N THR A 880 -18.26 24.11 15.09
CA THR A 880 -18.29 25.39 14.32
C THR A 880 -17.45 25.31 13.04
N LEU A 881 -16.42 24.47 13.02
CA LEU A 881 -15.48 24.35 11.89
C LEU A 881 -15.96 23.32 10.84
N GLN A 882 -16.79 23.77 9.89
CA GLN A 882 -17.17 22.99 8.71
C GLN A 882 -17.00 23.77 7.39
N PRO A 883 -16.77 23.11 6.24
CA PRO A 883 -16.17 21.79 6.02
C PRO A 883 -14.92 21.90 5.11
N ARG A 884 -14.10 22.95 5.29
CA ARG A 884 -13.01 23.32 4.34
C ARG A 884 -11.59 23.01 4.78
N HIS A 885 -11.37 22.59 6.03
CA HIS A 885 -10.12 21.98 6.47
C HIS A 885 -10.42 20.63 7.11
N GLU A 886 -9.65 19.61 6.73
CA GLU A 886 -9.80 18.28 7.30
C GLU A 886 -9.03 18.19 8.61
N PHE A 887 -9.72 18.44 9.72
CA PHE A 887 -9.39 17.74 10.95
C PHE A 887 -9.42 16.22 10.68
N PRO A 888 -8.53 15.43 11.31
CA PRO A 888 -8.50 13.98 11.11
C PRO A 888 -9.87 13.34 11.30
N SER A 889 -10.15 12.31 10.49
CA SER A 889 -11.46 11.64 10.45
C SER A 889 -11.93 11.10 11.81
N THR A 890 -11.01 10.90 12.75
CA THR A 890 -11.25 10.52 14.15
C THR A 890 -12.12 11.51 14.94
N PHE A 891 -12.20 12.79 14.56
CA PHE A 891 -13.02 13.80 15.26
C PHE A 891 -14.36 14.12 14.60
N LYS A 892 -14.65 13.59 13.41
CA LYS A 892 -15.91 13.87 12.67
C LYS A 892 -17.16 13.25 13.32
N ALA A 893 -17.03 12.52 14.43
CA ALA A 893 -18.14 11.99 15.21
C ALA A 893 -17.85 12.03 16.73
N ALA A 894 -17.87 13.23 17.32
CA ALA A 894 -18.29 13.34 18.72
C ALA A 894 -19.75 12.86 18.79
N ALA A 895 -19.96 11.61 19.20
CA ALA A 895 -21.24 10.92 19.14
C ALA A 895 -22.35 11.69 19.90
N PRO A 896 -23.64 11.55 19.52
CA PRO A 896 -24.72 12.36 20.09
C PRO A 896 -24.77 12.35 21.62
N HIS A 897 -24.45 11.22 22.26
CA HIS A 897 -24.41 11.12 23.72
C HIS A 897 -23.39 12.05 24.38
N PHE A 898 -22.22 12.32 23.76
CA PHE A 898 -21.25 13.29 24.31
C PHE A 898 -21.77 14.73 24.27
N VAL A 899 -22.46 15.11 23.18
CA VAL A 899 -23.07 16.43 23.08
C VAL A 899 -24.20 16.55 24.10
N GLN A 900 -25.03 15.53 24.24
CA GLN A 900 -26.11 15.50 25.23
C GLN A 900 -25.57 15.55 26.68
N HIS A 901 -24.51 14.80 26.98
CA HIS A 901 -23.88 14.79 28.30
C HIS A 901 -23.21 16.14 28.60
N ALA A 902 -22.55 16.76 27.62
CA ALA A 902 -21.99 18.11 27.72
C ALA A 902 -23.06 19.18 27.95
N LEU A 903 -24.19 19.10 27.25
CA LEU A 903 -25.36 19.98 27.46
C LEU A 903 -25.93 19.79 28.86
N TYR A 904 -26.25 18.55 29.26
CA TYR A 904 -26.81 18.23 30.57
C TYR A 904 -25.92 18.73 31.73
N ARG A 905 -24.61 18.44 31.67
CA ARG A 905 -23.63 18.88 32.69
C ARG A 905 -23.43 20.39 32.68
N GLY A 906 -23.39 21.01 31.51
CA GLY A 906 -23.07 22.43 31.36
C GLY A 906 -24.25 23.36 31.66
N LEU A 907 -25.46 23.05 31.17
CA LEU A 907 -26.67 23.83 31.43
C LEU A 907 -27.07 23.78 32.92
N SER A 908 -26.87 22.62 33.57
CA SER A 908 -27.11 22.41 35.00
C SER A 908 -26.01 22.99 35.91
N HIS A 909 -24.94 23.56 35.37
CA HIS A 909 -23.77 23.97 36.16
C HIS A 909 -23.98 25.31 36.87
N GLU A 910 -23.49 25.46 38.09
CA GLU A 910 -23.62 26.71 38.89
C GLU A 910 -22.79 27.87 38.30
N ASP A 911 -21.57 27.59 37.84
CA ASP A 911 -20.69 28.58 37.18
C ASP A 911 -21.27 29.05 35.83
N GLU A 912 -21.56 30.35 35.76
CA GLU A 912 -22.16 31.01 34.59
C GLU A 912 -21.28 30.94 33.33
N SER A 913 -19.95 30.87 33.47
CA SER A 913 -19.04 30.73 32.31
C SER A 913 -19.08 29.33 31.69
N VAL A 914 -19.36 28.30 32.48
CA VAL A 914 -19.67 26.94 31.96
C VAL A 914 -21.02 26.96 31.25
N ARG A 915 -22.04 27.52 31.92
CA ARG A 915 -23.42 27.56 31.39
C ARG A 915 -23.48 28.33 30.06
N LYS A 916 -22.67 29.39 29.91
CA LYS A 916 -22.57 30.18 28.68
C LYS A 916 -22.05 29.38 27.48
N GLU A 917 -20.99 28.58 27.65
CA GLU A 917 -20.49 27.70 26.58
C GLU A 917 -21.51 26.60 26.25
N ALA A 918 -22.22 26.08 27.27
CA ALA A 918 -23.30 25.10 27.07
C ALA A 918 -24.49 25.70 26.28
N PHE A 919 -24.85 26.96 26.54
CA PHE A 919 -25.84 27.69 25.75
C PHE A 919 -25.38 27.95 24.31
N PHE A 920 -24.08 28.16 24.07
CA PHE A 920 -23.54 28.27 22.72
C PHE A 920 -23.63 26.93 21.96
N LEU A 921 -23.29 25.82 22.62
CA LEU A 921 -23.46 24.47 22.07
C LEU A 921 -24.93 24.14 21.79
N LEU A 922 -25.84 24.53 22.69
CA LEU A 922 -27.28 24.34 22.53
C LEU A 922 -27.83 25.15 21.34
N ALA A 923 -27.42 26.42 21.20
CA ALA A 923 -27.82 27.26 20.08
C ALA A 923 -27.42 26.67 18.72
N MET A 924 -26.29 25.93 18.66
CA MET A 924 -25.83 25.29 17.44
C MET A 924 -26.53 23.97 17.10
N GLU A 925 -26.83 23.14 18.10
CA GLU A 925 -27.36 21.77 17.88
C GLU A 925 -28.85 21.64 18.27
N HIS A 926 -29.58 22.75 18.45
CA HIS A 926 -30.99 22.77 18.87
C HIS A 926 -31.93 21.93 17.97
N GLU A 927 -31.64 21.81 16.67
CA GLU A 927 -32.39 20.93 15.75
C GLU A 927 -32.25 19.42 16.08
N ARG A 928 -31.25 19.05 16.87
CA ARG A 928 -30.91 17.66 17.26
C ARG A 928 -31.15 17.35 18.73
N PHE A 929 -31.21 18.38 19.58
CA PHE A 929 -31.50 18.31 21.01
C PHE A 929 -32.72 19.18 21.33
N PRO A 930 -33.91 18.84 20.78
CA PRO A 930 -35.09 19.68 20.88
C PRO A 930 -35.68 19.73 22.29
N ASP A 931 -35.51 18.66 23.08
CA ASP A 931 -36.04 18.59 24.45
C ASP A 931 -35.24 19.53 25.37
N GLU A 932 -33.91 19.51 25.27
CA GLU A 932 -33.01 20.43 25.96
C GLU A 932 -33.22 21.89 25.50
N ALA A 933 -33.42 22.11 24.20
CA ALA A 933 -33.70 23.44 23.64
C ALA A 933 -35.06 23.98 24.08
N HIS A 934 -36.08 23.12 24.22
CA HIS A 934 -37.39 23.51 24.75
C HIS A 934 -37.32 23.85 26.24
N ALA A 935 -36.64 23.02 27.05
CA ALA A 935 -36.47 23.20 28.49
C ALA A 935 -35.79 24.52 28.88
N HIS A 936 -34.86 25.02 28.06
CA HIS A 936 -34.14 26.28 28.30
C HIS A 936 -34.51 27.41 27.32
N SER A 937 -35.65 27.30 26.62
CA SER A 937 -36.04 28.15 25.48
C SER A 937 -35.95 29.66 25.74
N GLU A 938 -36.52 30.19 26.83
CA GLU A 938 -36.43 31.63 27.14
C GLU A 938 -35.00 32.13 27.38
N GLU A 939 -34.14 31.30 27.97
CA GLU A 939 -32.74 31.64 28.25
C GLU A 939 -31.90 31.56 26.97
N LEU A 940 -32.19 30.57 26.12
CA LEU A 940 -31.58 30.38 24.81
C LEU A 940 -31.90 31.55 23.86
N GLU A 941 -33.15 32.01 23.80
CA GLU A 941 -33.51 33.20 23.00
C GLU A 941 -32.77 34.46 23.49
N ARG A 942 -32.75 34.70 24.80
CA ARG A 942 -32.00 35.82 25.41
C ARG A 942 -30.50 35.73 25.12
N PHE A 943 -29.93 34.53 25.12
CA PHE A 943 -28.53 34.30 24.76
C PHE A 943 -28.24 34.58 23.28
N ILE A 944 -29.06 34.07 22.36
CA ILE A 944 -28.92 34.29 20.92
C ILE A 944 -29.01 35.79 20.59
N GLN A 945 -30.03 36.49 21.12
CA GLN A 945 -30.25 37.93 20.88
C GLN A 945 -29.09 38.82 21.36
N SER A 946 -28.43 38.43 22.46
CA SER A 946 -27.33 39.19 23.07
C SER A 946 -25.93 38.83 22.56
N THR A 947 -25.72 37.58 22.10
CA THR A 947 -24.38 37.05 21.81
C THR A 947 -24.12 36.77 20.33
N LEU A 948 -25.14 36.42 19.53
CA LEU A 948 -25.00 36.01 18.12
C LEU A 948 -25.46 37.07 17.11
N ASN A 949 -25.74 38.29 17.58
CA ASN A 949 -26.25 39.37 16.74
C ASN A 949 -25.14 39.97 15.84
N PRO A 950 -25.32 40.11 14.50
CA PRO A 950 -24.23 40.42 13.55
C PRO A 950 -23.50 41.77 13.68
N SER A 951 -23.75 42.57 14.72
CA SER A 951 -23.18 43.91 14.93
C SER A 951 -22.05 43.93 15.98
N SER A 952 -21.23 42.88 16.02
CA SER A 952 -20.18 42.68 17.04
C SER A 952 -18.88 43.47 16.71
N PRO A 953 -18.09 43.94 17.71
CA PRO A 953 -16.97 44.88 17.47
C PRO A 953 -15.83 44.40 16.56
N PHE A 954 -15.63 43.08 16.45
CA PHE A 954 -14.47 42.42 15.82
C PHE A 954 -14.24 42.68 14.31
N GLN A 955 -15.02 43.55 13.67
CA GLN A 955 -14.83 43.94 12.26
C GLN A 955 -14.37 45.38 12.04
N ARG A 956 -14.27 46.22 13.07
CA ARG A 956 -13.60 47.53 12.94
C ARG A 956 -12.08 47.37 13.07
N PRO A 957 -11.27 48.18 12.35
CA PRO A 957 -9.88 48.35 12.74
C PRO A 957 -9.83 49.01 14.13
N PRO A 958 -8.90 48.62 15.01
CA PRO A 958 -8.72 49.26 16.31
C PRO A 958 -8.50 50.77 16.15
N PRO A 959 -8.86 51.63 17.13
CA PRO A 959 -8.41 53.01 17.15
C PRO A 959 -6.88 53.12 17.15
N VAL A 960 -6.35 54.27 16.73
CA VAL A 960 -4.90 54.52 16.70
C VAL A 960 -4.30 54.41 18.12
N ASP A 961 -5.09 54.72 19.13
CA ASP A 961 -4.66 54.67 20.53
C ASP A 961 -4.65 53.25 21.11
N GLU A 962 -5.53 52.35 20.64
CA GLU A 962 -5.49 50.91 20.97
C GLU A 962 -4.29 50.21 20.29
N GLU A 963 -3.93 50.62 19.06
CA GLU A 963 -2.66 50.19 18.42
C GLU A 963 -1.42 50.65 19.19
N ARG A 964 -1.48 51.82 19.83
CA ARG A 964 -0.40 52.33 20.69
C ARG A 964 -0.33 51.58 22.01
N GLU A 965 -1.47 51.35 22.66
CA GLU A 965 -1.55 50.56 23.90
C GLU A 965 -1.01 49.14 23.70
N LEU A 966 -1.38 48.46 22.62
CA LEU A 966 -0.84 47.13 22.28
C LEU A 966 0.67 47.17 21.97
N HIS A 967 1.21 48.27 21.45
CA HIS A 967 2.65 48.43 21.25
C HIS A 967 3.39 48.74 22.56
N GLU A 968 2.85 49.59 23.41
CA GLU A 968 3.42 49.91 24.72
C GLU A 968 3.40 48.70 25.66
N ARG A 969 2.34 47.87 25.62
CA ARG A 969 2.27 46.58 26.31
C ARG A 969 3.28 45.56 25.77
N ALA A 970 3.51 45.53 24.46
CA ALA A 970 4.55 44.70 23.86
C ALA A 970 5.97 45.12 24.27
N LEU A 971 6.26 46.43 24.30
CA LEU A 971 7.52 46.98 24.82
C LEU A 971 7.73 46.69 26.32
N GLN A 972 6.66 46.50 27.08
CA GLN A 972 6.70 46.09 28.49
C GLN A 972 6.80 44.57 28.69
N GLY A 973 6.74 43.77 27.63
CA GLY A 973 6.85 42.30 27.69
C GLY A 973 5.61 41.60 28.24
N ASP A 974 4.42 42.20 28.11
CA ASP A 974 3.15 41.64 28.60
C ASP A 974 2.84 40.25 27.95
N PRO A 975 2.77 39.15 28.74
CA PRO A 975 2.48 37.82 28.20
C PRO A 975 1.12 37.68 27.49
N GLY A 976 0.15 38.55 27.81
CA GLY A 976 -1.16 38.54 27.16
C GLY A 976 -1.17 39.15 25.75
N VAL A 977 -0.18 40.01 25.43
CA VAL A 977 -0.25 40.88 24.25
C VAL A 977 -0.31 40.10 22.93
N LEU A 978 0.32 38.92 22.85
CA LEU A 978 0.27 38.07 21.65
C LEU A 978 -1.15 37.58 21.34
N THR A 979 -1.93 37.26 22.38
CA THR A 979 -3.33 36.84 22.26
C THR A 979 -4.19 37.99 21.75
N ASP A 980 -4.02 39.18 22.33
CA ASP A 980 -4.76 40.38 21.94
C ASP A 980 -4.41 40.82 20.51
N LEU A 981 -3.12 40.78 20.13
CA LEU A 981 -2.66 41.04 18.76
C LEU A 981 -3.23 40.00 17.76
N ALA A 982 -3.30 38.72 18.14
CA ALA A 982 -3.90 37.69 17.29
C ALA A 982 -5.40 37.93 17.08
N GLN A 983 -6.15 38.22 18.15
CA GLN A 983 -7.58 38.55 18.07
C GLN A 983 -7.82 39.84 17.26
N SER A 984 -6.99 40.88 17.46
CA SER A 984 -7.15 42.18 16.81
C SER A 984 -6.74 42.22 15.35
N PHE A 985 -5.81 41.36 14.89
CA PHE A 985 -5.23 41.49 13.54
C PHE A 985 -5.24 40.22 12.67
N ALA A 986 -5.20 39.01 13.23
CA ALA A 986 -4.82 37.81 12.46
C ALA A 986 -5.74 37.56 11.23
N HIS A 987 -7.07 37.57 11.43
CA HIS A 987 -8.05 37.35 10.36
C HIS A 987 -8.00 38.44 9.27
N ARG A 988 -7.72 39.71 9.62
CA ARG A 988 -7.58 40.81 8.64
C ARG A 988 -6.28 40.70 7.85
N LEU A 989 -5.18 40.30 8.49
CA LEU A 989 -3.90 40.05 7.83
C LEU A 989 -4.02 38.86 6.87
N GLU A 990 -4.57 37.72 7.30
CA GLU A 990 -4.76 36.52 6.47
C GLU A 990 -5.61 36.80 5.23
N GLY A 991 -6.78 37.43 5.41
CA GLY A 991 -7.66 37.83 4.30
C GLY A 991 -7.04 38.84 3.34
N THR A 992 -6.07 39.63 3.80
CA THR A 992 -5.30 40.57 2.95
C THR A 992 -4.18 39.85 2.19
N LEU A 993 -3.46 38.92 2.83
CA LEU A 993 -2.42 38.11 2.17
C LEU A 993 -3.00 37.25 1.05
N ARG A 994 -4.11 36.55 1.32
CA ARG A 994 -4.78 35.69 0.33
C ARG A 994 -5.26 36.48 -0.89
N ARG A 995 -5.73 37.72 -0.68
CA ARG A 995 -6.16 38.64 -1.76
C ARG A 995 -4.99 39.19 -2.56
N ASP A 996 -3.97 39.69 -1.88
CA ASP A 996 -2.91 40.50 -2.50
C ASP A 996 -1.73 39.66 -3.01
N MET A 997 -1.40 38.55 -2.34
CA MET A 997 -0.30 37.64 -2.69
C MET A 997 -0.77 36.41 -3.49
N ARG A 998 -2.09 36.17 -3.57
CA ARG A 998 -2.71 34.97 -4.18
C ARG A 998 -2.20 33.64 -3.62
N CYS A 999 -1.77 33.62 -2.36
CA CYS A 999 -1.32 32.41 -1.67
C CYS A 999 -2.52 31.60 -1.14
N ASP A 1000 -2.26 30.32 -0.84
CA ASP A 1000 -3.18 29.46 -0.12
C ASP A 1000 -3.43 29.95 1.34
N ALA A 1001 -4.43 29.40 2.00
CA ALA A 1001 -4.84 29.83 3.34
C ALA A 1001 -3.81 29.45 4.43
N GLU A 1002 -3.15 28.32 4.27
CA GLU A 1002 -2.13 27.80 5.20
C GLU A 1002 -0.88 28.69 5.18
N ALA A 1003 -0.35 29.00 4.00
CA ALA A 1003 0.77 29.91 3.81
C ALA A 1003 0.45 31.36 4.23
N ALA A 1004 -0.81 31.79 4.16
CA ALA A 1004 -1.24 33.07 4.70
C ALA A 1004 -1.28 33.05 6.23
N TYR A 1005 -1.91 32.04 6.84
CA TYR A 1005 -2.02 31.90 8.29
C TYR A 1005 -0.65 31.76 8.94
N ASP A 1006 0.21 30.88 8.44
CA ASP A 1006 1.60 30.74 8.90
C ASP A 1006 2.36 32.07 8.84
N ALA A 1007 2.25 32.81 7.74
CA ALA A 1007 2.94 34.09 7.58
C ALA A 1007 2.41 35.19 8.52
N VAL A 1008 1.16 35.07 9.00
CA VAL A 1008 0.61 35.91 10.08
C VAL A 1008 1.21 35.50 11.42
N ILE A 1009 1.19 34.21 11.76
CA ILE A 1009 1.75 33.70 13.01
C ILE A 1009 3.25 34.01 13.13
N ASP A 1010 4.04 33.72 12.08
CA ASP A 1010 5.47 34.06 11.97
C ASP A 1010 5.78 35.54 12.26
N VAL A 1011 4.84 36.43 11.93
CA VAL A 1011 4.99 37.89 12.05
C VAL A 1011 4.50 38.41 13.38
N LEU A 1012 3.40 37.89 13.92
CA LEU A 1012 2.94 38.22 15.27
C LEU A 1012 3.97 37.78 16.32
N PHE A 1013 4.50 36.56 16.21
CA PHE A 1013 5.60 36.10 17.07
C PHE A 1013 6.88 36.93 16.87
N ALA A 1014 7.30 37.20 15.63
CA ALA A 1014 8.50 38.01 15.38
C ALA A 1014 8.38 39.46 15.87
N TYR A 1015 7.16 40.03 15.85
CA TYR A 1015 6.88 41.35 16.41
C TYR A 1015 6.90 41.32 17.95
N VAL A 1016 6.23 40.38 18.61
CA VAL A 1016 6.25 40.27 20.09
C VAL A 1016 7.64 39.93 20.63
N THR A 1017 8.48 39.25 19.85
CA THR A 1017 9.87 38.93 20.23
C THR A 1017 10.81 40.15 20.10
N MET A 1018 10.50 41.10 19.21
CA MET A 1018 11.34 42.26 18.88
C MET A 1018 10.49 43.51 18.54
N PRO A 1019 9.67 44.01 19.48
CA PRO A 1019 8.71 45.09 19.23
C PRO A 1019 9.38 46.42 18.90
N GLU A 1020 10.62 46.63 19.34
CA GLU A 1020 11.44 47.83 19.07
C GLU A 1020 11.80 48.04 17.59
N ARG A 1021 11.51 47.05 16.73
CA ARG A 1021 11.70 47.15 15.27
C ARG A 1021 10.61 47.96 14.55
N TYR A 1022 9.48 48.24 15.22
CA TYR A 1022 8.41 49.07 14.71
C TYR A 1022 8.52 50.49 15.30
N ASP A 1023 8.52 51.52 14.45
CA ASP A 1023 8.45 52.93 14.89
C ASP A 1023 7.04 53.49 14.65
N PRO A 1024 6.26 53.77 15.71
CA PRO A 1024 4.90 54.34 15.61
C PRO A 1024 4.78 55.71 14.90
N ARG A 1025 5.90 56.37 14.58
CA ARG A 1025 5.93 57.61 13.77
C ARG A 1025 5.94 57.35 12.27
N THR A 1026 6.15 56.09 11.85
CA THR A 1026 6.31 55.71 10.43
C THR A 1026 5.04 55.17 9.77
N GLY A 1027 4.03 54.77 10.54
CA GLY A 1027 2.79 54.21 10.01
C GLY A 1027 1.89 53.64 11.11
N ARG A 1028 0.91 52.83 10.70
CA ARG A 1028 0.08 52.01 11.61
C ARG A 1028 0.71 50.62 11.83
N LEU A 1029 0.44 50.02 12.98
CA LEU A 1029 0.96 48.69 13.33
C LEU A 1029 0.42 47.63 12.38
N GLU A 1030 -0.87 47.71 12.03
CA GLU A 1030 -1.49 46.85 11.01
C GLU A 1030 -0.78 46.92 9.66
N THR A 1031 -0.28 48.12 9.28
CA THR A 1031 0.45 48.32 8.01
C THR A 1031 1.84 47.66 8.07
N TYR A 1032 2.56 47.81 9.19
CA TYR A 1032 3.85 47.16 9.43
C TYR A 1032 3.73 45.63 9.38
N LEU A 1033 2.78 45.06 10.14
CA LEU A 1033 2.52 43.62 10.17
C LEU A 1033 2.09 43.09 8.79
N THR A 1034 1.26 43.83 8.05
CA THR A 1034 0.86 43.47 6.67
C THR A 1034 2.08 43.36 5.74
N GLN A 1035 3.03 44.30 5.80
CA GLN A 1035 4.20 44.27 4.92
C GLN A 1035 5.18 43.16 5.32
N ALA A 1036 5.39 42.96 6.62
CA ALA A 1036 6.22 41.85 7.13
C ALA A 1036 5.68 40.49 6.67
N ALA A 1037 4.35 40.28 6.73
CA ALA A 1037 3.74 39.02 6.32
C ALA A 1037 3.77 38.82 4.79
N LYS A 1038 3.60 39.90 4.00
CA LYS A 1038 3.80 39.86 2.54
C LYS A 1038 5.24 39.48 2.16
N HIS A 1039 6.24 39.86 2.97
CA HIS A 1039 7.61 39.39 2.80
C HIS A 1039 7.78 37.90 3.14
N ARG A 1040 7.25 37.43 4.28
CA ARG A 1040 7.28 35.99 4.64
C ARG A 1040 6.67 35.11 3.55
N VAL A 1041 5.49 35.46 3.03
CA VAL A 1041 4.85 34.73 1.92
C VAL A 1041 5.75 34.73 0.67
N ARG A 1042 6.32 35.89 0.29
CA ARG A 1042 7.16 36.02 -0.92
C ARG A 1042 8.42 35.15 -0.86
N ASP A 1043 9.10 35.11 0.28
CA ASP A 1043 10.33 34.32 0.43
C ASP A 1043 10.01 32.82 0.52
N ARG A 1044 8.88 32.44 1.14
CA ARG A 1044 8.40 31.05 1.20
C ARG A 1044 7.94 30.52 -0.17
N MET A 1045 7.33 31.37 -1.00
CA MET A 1045 7.04 31.06 -2.41
C MET A 1045 8.32 30.90 -3.25
N ARG A 1046 9.36 31.71 -3.01
CA ARG A 1046 10.67 31.57 -3.67
C ARG A 1046 11.40 30.27 -3.29
N SER A 1047 11.30 29.83 -2.03
CA SER A 1047 11.82 28.51 -1.62
C SER A 1047 11.13 27.39 -2.40
N ARG A 1048 9.79 27.29 -2.31
CA ARG A 1048 8.99 26.26 -2.99
C ARG A 1048 9.28 26.21 -4.50
N ALA A 1049 9.36 27.38 -5.16
CA ALA A 1049 9.67 27.45 -6.58
C ALA A 1049 11.11 27.01 -6.91
N SER A 1050 12.08 27.25 -6.02
CA SER A 1050 13.48 26.84 -6.20
C SER A 1050 13.73 25.36 -5.85
N GLU A 1051 12.92 24.78 -4.98
CA GLU A 1051 12.89 23.33 -4.72
C GLU A 1051 12.29 22.59 -5.93
N ALA A 1052 11.09 22.99 -6.38
CA ALA A 1052 10.43 22.41 -7.55
C ALA A 1052 11.30 22.45 -8.82
N LEU A 1053 11.90 23.61 -9.17
CA LEU A 1053 12.78 23.70 -10.35
C LEU A 1053 14.03 22.83 -10.26
N ARG A 1054 14.47 22.41 -9.05
CA ARG A 1054 15.64 21.54 -8.90
C ARG A 1054 15.28 20.06 -9.03
N GLU A 1055 14.11 19.66 -8.58
CA GLU A 1055 13.60 18.30 -8.78
C GLU A 1055 13.21 18.07 -10.26
N GLU A 1056 12.50 19.03 -10.87
CA GLU A 1056 12.02 18.96 -12.26
C GLU A 1056 13.16 18.94 -13.30
N ASN A 1057 14.23 19.73 -13.10
CA ASN A 1057 15.38 19.74 -14.01
C ASN A 1057 16.33 18.53 -13.86
N PHE A 1058 16.32 17.81 -12.73
CA PHE A 1058 17.17 16.62 -12.57
C PHE A 1058 16.49 15.34 -13.06
N ALA A 1059 15.15 15.25 -12.96
CA ALA A 1059 14.41 14.09 -13.48
C ALA A 1059 14.57 13.93 -15.00
N SER A 1060 14.40 15.01 -15.77
CA SER A 1060 14.31 15.00 -17.22
C SER A 1060 15.54 14.45 -17.97
N VAL A 1061 16.70 14.38 -17.31
CA VAL A 1061 17.97 13.92 -17.91
C VAL A 1061 18.23 12.42 -17.70
N VAL A 1062 17.71 11.82 -16.62
CA VAL A 1062 18.09 10.46 -16.19
C VAL A 1062 17.20 9.36 -16.80
N GLU A 1063 15.98 9.68 -17.22
CA GLU A 1063 14.96 8.72 -17.67
C GLU A 1063 15.25 8.00 -19.02
N LEU A 1064 16.45 8.14 -19.59
CA LEU A 1064 16.74 7.81 -20.99
C LEU A 1064 17.31 6.38 -21.14
N TRP A 1065 16.62 5.56 -21.95
CA TRP A 1065 16.94 4.16 -22.35
C TRP A 1065 16.47 3.08 -21.35
N GLN A 1066 15.15 2.78 -21.34
CA GLN A 1066 14.46 1.80 -20.46
C GLN A 1066 13.28 1.03 -21.17
N SER A 1067 13.21 -0.32 -21.16
CA SER A 1067 12.05 -1.20 -21.56
C SER A 1067 11.96 -2.55 -20.74
N PRO A 1068 10.79 -3.08 -20.33
CA PRO A 1068 10.48 -3.40 -18.92
C PRO A 1068 10.86 -4.80 -18.34
N PRO A 1069 10.86 -4.98 -17.00
CA PRO A 1069 10.78 -6.28 -16.31
C PRO A 1069 9.52 -7.12 -16.62
N GLY A 1070 8.61 -6.63 -17.47
CA GLY A 1070 7.56 -7.44 -18.08
C GLY A 1070 8.10 -8.48 -19.06
N ASP A 1071 9.29 -8.26 -19.64
CA ASP A 1071 9.83 -9.06 -20.73
C ASP A 1071 10.34 -10.44 -20.23
N ILE A 1072 10.79 -10.51 -18.97
CA ILE A 1072 11.09 -11.76 -18.22
C ILE A 1072 9.90 -12.74 -18.24
N LEU A 1073 8.70 -12.18 -18.29
CA LEU A 1073 7.44 -12.91 -18.30
C LEU A 1073 7.11 -13.46 -19.70
N GLU A 1074 7.61 -12.81 -20.76
CA GLU A 1074 7.51 -13.24 -22.17
C GLU A 1074 8.52 -14.33 -22.49
N ASP A 1075 9.77 -14.20 -22.02
CA ASP A 1075 10.85 -15.19 -22.20
C ASP A 1075 10.42 -16.62 -21.80
N PHE A 1076 9.69 -16.72 -20.70
CA PHE A 1076 9.13 -17.99 -20.20
C PHE A 1076 8.11 -18.60 -21.17
N VAL A 1077 7.30 -17.77 -21.81
CA VAL A 1077 6.29 -18.18 -22.79
C VAL A 1077 6.95 -18.54 -24.13
N GLU A 1078 7.95 -17.78 -24.57
CA GLU A 1078 8.75 -18.12 -25.76
C GLU A 1078 9.50 -19.46 -25.61
N ALA A 1079 10.04 -19.75 -24.42
CA ALA A 1079 10.65 -21.03 -24.11
C ALA A 1079 9.64 -22.19 -24.20
N SER A 1080 8.39 -22.00 -23.74
CA SER A 1080 7.33 -22.99 -23.91
C SER A 1080 6.97 -23.21 -25.39
N ARG A 1081 6.89 -22.12 -26.18
CA ARG A 1081 6.68 -22.17 -27.63
C ARG A 1081 7.80 -22.84 -28.40
N ALA A 1082 9.04 -22.78 -27.93
CA ALA A 1082 10.13 -23.50 -28.58
C ALA A 1082 9.86 -25.02 -28.54
N VAL A 1083 9.39 -25.55 -27.41
CA VAL A 1083 8.99 -26.96 -27.29
C VAL A 1083 7.75 -27.26 -28.12
N ASP A 1084 6.72 -26.41 -28.11
CA ASP A 1084 5.51 -26.67 -28.90
C ASP A 1084 5.73 -26.55 -30.42
N ARG A 1085 6.65 -25.69 -30.89
CA ARG A 1085 7.13 -25.68 -32.28
C ARG A 1085 7.88 -26.97 -32.66
N LEU A 1086 8.73 -27.50 -31.77
CA LEU A 1086 9.43 -28.77 -31.99
C LEU A 1086 8.47 -29.97 -32.06
N ILE A 1087 7.33 -29.92 -31.35
CA ILE A 1087 6.26 -30.92 -31.49
C ILE A 1087 5.57 -30.79 -32.84
N GLN A 1088 5.17 -29.56 -33.24
CA GLN A 1088 4.48 -29.30 -34.51
C GLN A 1088 5.33 -29.65 -35.75
N GLN A 1089 6.65 -29.50 -35.68
CA GLN A 1089 7.59 -29.88 -36.75
C GLN A 1089 7.95 -31.38 -36.75
N GLU A 1090 7.30 -32.21 -35.93
CA GLU A 1090 7.62 -33.63 -35.69
C GLU A 1090 9.08 -33.88 -35.23
N HIS A 1091 9.74 -32.89 -34.62
CA HIS A 1091 11.10 -33.01 -34.06
C HIS A 1091 11.09 -33.60 -32.65
N LEU A 1092 9.99 -33.44 -31.90
CA LEU A 1092 9.74 -34.08 -30.60
C LEU A 1092 8.51 -35.01 -30.72
N ARG A 1093 8.75 -36.33 -30.86
CA ARG A 1093 7.71 -37.34 -31.14
C ARG A 1093 7.36 -38.27 -29.97
N ASP A 1094 8.23 -38.36 -28.95
CA ASP A 1094 7.97 -39.21 -27.78
C ASP A 1094 7.15 -38.41 -26.75
N GLU A 1095 5.97 -38.92 -26.39
CA GLU A 1095 5.08 -38.29 -25.41
C GLU A 1095 5.76 -38.15 -24.03
N LYS A 1096 6.68 -39.05 -23.68
CA LYS A 1096 7.47 -38.95 -22.45
C LYS A 1096 8.48 -37.81 -22.51
N ASP A 1097 9.13 -37.60 -23.65
CA ASP A 1097 10.06 -36.49 -23.87
C ASP A 1097 9.31 -35.15 -23.74
N VAL A 1098 8.13 -35.05 -24.36
CA VAL A 1098 7.24 -33.88 -24.27
C VAL A 1098 6.78 -33.64 -22.83
N ALA A 1099 6.30 -34.67 -22.13
CA ALA A 1099 5.85 -34.56 -20.75
C ALA A 1099 7.00 -34.19 -19.79
N PHE A 1100 8.20 -34.73 -20.02
CA PHE A 1100 9.40 -34.45 -19.22
C PHE A 1100 9.88 -33.00 -19.40
N LEU A 1101 9.92 -32.49 -20.64
CA LEU A 1101 10.21 -31.07 -20.90
C LEU A 1101 9.13 -30.14 -20.35
N ARG A 1102 7.84 -30.49 -20.48
CA ARG A 1102 6.74 -29.70 -19.92
C ARG A 1102 6.74 -29.71 -18.38
N LEU A 1103 7.17 -30.78 -17.72
CA LEU A 1103 7.43 -30.77 -16.27
C LEU A 1103 8.50 -29.73 -15.93
N ILE A 1104 9.67 -29.80 -16.58
CA ILE A 1104 10.80 -28.89 -16.35
C ILE A 1104 10.37 -27.43 -16.60
N LEU A 1105 9.67 -27.14 -17.70
CA LEU A 1105 9.15 -25.81 -18.00
C LEU A 1105 8.07 -25.34 -17.02
N SER A 1106 7.25 -26.24 -16.47
CA SER A 1106 6.31 -25.88 -15.38
C SER A 1106 7.03 -25.52 -14.06
N GLY A 1107 8.35 -25.74 -13.99
CA GLY A 1107 9.20 -25.56 -12.81
C GLY A 1107 9.38 -26.83 -11.98
N GLU A 1108 8.82 -27.96 -12.38
CA GLU A 1108 8.92 -29.22 -11.65
C GLU A 1108 10.24 -29.95 -11.98
N GLY A 1109 11.06 -30.15 -10.94
CA GLY A 1109 12.43 -30.68 -11.05
C GLY A 1109 12.74 -31.81 -10.07
N SER A 1110 11.74 -32.34 -9.35
CA SER A 1110 11.92 -33.52 -8.50
C SER A 1110 12.29 -34.74 -9.35
N THR A 1111 13.32 -35.48 -8.93
CA THR A 1111 13.74 -36.70 -9.62
C THR A 1111 12.61 -37.73 -9.60
N GLU A 1112 11.84 -37.73 -8.53
CA GLU A 1112 10.75 -38.64 -8.24
C GLU A 1112 9.63 -38.51 -9.31
N LYS A 1113 9.11 -37.31 -9.59
CA LYS A 1113 8.10 -37.11 -10.65
C LYS A 1113 8.67 -37.16 -12.06
N LEU A 1114 9.93 -36.75 -12.24
CA LEU A 1114 10.61 -36.91 -13.53
C LEU A 1114 10.85 -38.41 -13.86
N ALA A 1115 11.02 -39.27 -12.85
CA ALA A 1115 11.06 -40.73 -13.02
C ALA A 1115 9.68 -41.32 -13.32
N GLU A 1116 8.64 -40.84 -12.64
CA GLU A 1116 7.24 -41.22 -12.86
C GLU A 1116 6.81 -41.00 -14.32
N VAL A 1117 7.08 -39.81 -14.88
CA VAL A 1117 6.80 -39.50 -16.30
C VAL A 1117 7.55 -40.42 -17.28
N LEU A 1118 8.76 -40.85 -16.93
CA LEU A 1118 9.53 -41.79 -17.73
C LEU A 1118 9.06 -43.25 -17.55
N GLY A 1119 8.25 -43.55 -16.53
CA GLY A 1119 7.86 -44.91 -16.14
C GLY A 1119 9.01 -45.71 -15.53
N LEU A 1120 9.87 -45.05 -14.76
CA LEU A 1120 11.03 -45.67 -14.08
C LEU A 1120 10.66 -46.17 -12.68
N GLU A 1121 10.13 -47.39 -12.59
CA GLU A 1121 10.05 -48.12 -11.33
C GLU A 1121 11.46 -48.61 -10.95
N THR A 1122 11.99 -48.23 -9.78
CA THR A 1122 13.35 -48.61 -9.36
C THR A 1122 13.54 -48.58 -7.84
N ASP A 1123 13.93 -49.71 -7.25
CA ASP A 1123 14.11 -49.88 -5.78
C ASP A 1123 15.28 -49.09 -5.16
N SER A 1124 16.01 -48.28 -5.94
CA SER A 1124 17.17 -47.51 -5.49
C SER A 1124 17.17 -46.08 -6.04
N GLN A 1125 17.16 -45.10 -5.12
CA GLN A 1125 17.19 -43.68 -5.47
C GLN A 1125 18.44 -43.27 -6.26
N GLU A 1126 19.59 -43.95 -6.09
CA GLU A 1126 20.78 -43.63 -6.88
C GLU A 1126 20.60 -43.99 -8.35
N GLN A 1127 19.95 -45.12 -8.63
CA GLN A 1127 19.73 -45.59 -9.99
C GLN A 1127 18.68 -44.71 -10.69
N MET A 1128 17.57 -44.44 -10.02
CA MET A 1128 16.55 -43.48 -10.48
C MET A 1128 17.14 -42.10 -10.82
N ARG A 1129 18.04 -41.57 -9.97
CA ARG A 1129 18.76 -40.30 -10.25
C ARG A 1129 19.67 -40.37 -11.48
N ARG A 1130 20.35 -41.49 -11.69
CA ARG A 1130 21.23 -41.69 -12.87
C ARG A 1130 20.43 -41.76 -14.16
N ASP A 1131 19.32 -42.48 -14.18
CA ASP A 1131 18.53 -42.68 -15.39
C ASP A 1131 17.67 -41.46 -15.76
N VAL A 1132 17.10 -40.74 -14.78
CA VAL A 1132 16.49 -39.42 -15.00
C VAL A 1132 17.52 -38.41 -15.52
N LYS A 1133 18.74 -38.36 -14.94
CA LYS A 1133 19.82 -37.51 -15.47
C LYS A 1133 20.16 -37.89 -16.92
N ARG A 1134 20.39 -39.17 -17.20
CA ARG A 1134 20.75 -39.65 -18.55
C ARG A 1134 19.68 -39.29 -19.60
N HIS A 1135 18.40 -39.32 -19.22
CA HIS A 1135 17.31 -38.90 -20.09
C HIS A 1135 17.33 -37.38 -20.32
N ARG A 1136 17.49 -36.57 -19.27
CA ARG A 1136 17.66 -35.10 -19.38
C ARG A 1136 18.85 -34.71 -20.25
N ASP A 1137 20.01 -35.35 -20.05
CA ASP A 1137 21.24 -35.06 -20.80
C ASP A 1137 21.07 -35.34 -22.31
N ARG A 1138 20.26 -36.35 -22.68
CA ARG A 1138 19.89 -36.61 -24.08
C ARG A 1138 19.02 -35.47 -24.65
N LEU A 1139 17.99 -35.05 -23.91
CA LEU A 1139 17.07 -33.99 -24.36
C LEU A 1139 17.79 -32.64 -24.49
N ALA A 1140 18.68 -32.30 -23.55
CA ALA A 1140 19.51 -31.10 -23.64
C ALA A 1140 20.35 -31.10 -24.93
N LYS A 1141 21.04 -32.21 -25.25
CA LYS A 1141 21.85 -32.34 -26.48
C LYS A 1141 21.04 -32.46 -27.78
N MET A 1142 19.73 -32.66 -27.69
CA MET A 1142 18.80 -32.56 -28.81
C MET A 1142 18.39 -31.10 -29.05
N LEU A 1143 17.97 -30.40 -28.00
CA LEU A 1143 17.61 -28.97 -28.06
C LEU A 1143 18.80 -28.08 -28.48
N GLU A 1144 20.00 -28.39 -27.98
CA GLU A 1144 21.25 -27.69 -28.34
C GLU A 1144 21.60 -27.80 -29.84
N ARG A 1145 21.11 -28.85 -30.53
CA ARG A 1145 21.28 -28.99 -31.99
C ARG A 1145 20.24 -28.16 -32.74
N PHE A 1146 18.98 -28.20 -32.33
CA PHE A 1146 17.93 -27.39 -32.94
C PHE A 1146 18.18 -25.88 -32.81
N GLY A 1147 18.75 -25.41 -31.71
CA GLY A 1147 19.19 -24.01 -31.60
C GLY A 1147 20.20 -23.63 -32.69
N LYS A 1148 21.17 -24.51 -32.97
CA LYS A 1148 22.21 -24.30 -33.99
C LYS A 1148 21.73 -24.46 -35.43
N GLU A 1149 20.55 -25.06 -35.64
CA GLU A 1149 19.88 -25.13 -36.95
C GLU A 1149 18.93 -23.93 -37.19
N LEU A 1150 18.69 -23.10 -36.16
CA LEU A 1150 17.88 -21.87 -36.26
C LEU A 1150 18.73 -20.59 -36.39
N ASP A 1151 20.02 -20.65 -36.06
CA ASP A 1151 20.98 -19.54 -36.19
C ASP A 1151 21.58 -19.41 -37.63
N ASP A 1152 21.30 -20.35 -38.54
CA ASP A 1152 21.86 -20.36 -39.91
C ASP A 1152 20.84 -19.75 -40.91
N PRO A 1153 21.12 -18.61 -41.56
CA PRO A 1153 20.11 -17.79 -42.22
C PRO A 1153 19.71 -18.29 -43.63
N VAL A 1154 18.43 -18.65 -43.79
CA VAL A 1154 17.78 -19.05 -45.06
C VAL A 1154 16.44 -18.33 -45.24
#